data_AF-A0A0E9NM38-F1
#
_entry.id   AF-A0A0E9NM38-F1
#
_cell.length_a   1.000
_cell.length_b   1.000
_cell.length_c   1.000
_cell.angle_alpha   90.00
_cell.angle_beta   90.00
_cell.angle_gamma   90.00
#
_symmetry.space_group_name_H-M   'P 1'
#
loop_
_entity.id
_entity.type
_entity.pdbx_description
1 polymer ?
#
loop_
_entity_poly.entity_id
_entity_poly.type
_entity_poly.pdbx_seq_one_letter_code
_entity_poly.pdbx_strand_id
1 'polypeptide(L)'
;MEASDLDGLRNRQSAAQPAPVESDAVVKDREEEVKPEQSGKTFGRAPDGTVFTVPKTTDMVSSILDPRAPKSELDIVVLASLAFSIFVYITFPDRARRYSLLLLFLFWRASYNVGLGYLLNVQSKNRTLVAWAQKYCLFDKENKAVYSFVRRNLQGKMEKDYDFDQVPKEYNTWLLYRRLVDLILMNDFVAYVLMALAWLHFPSGHGFLTHTLRWTLGFVLILFNLWVKLDAHRVVKDFAWYWGDFFFLVDSDLTFDGVYDLAPHPMYSVGYAGYYGICIISASYTVLFASLLAHAAQFAFLTWVENPHIEKTYNPPKLVRTKSGAAATAEEKVKKPARDLVVFRNFDPYRSADLALACLVSTTVVLAVFLPTTRTTKTFFVLQAFFWRLVHSFGLGLVLSAQSRGKRWTRHFIKHGETAEDAWCQWKGVYNLSLCMVYASFGAVVWKLWSFPQDWTVGTVLLRHTVGVLLVVLHVWTSSSIYEALGDFGWFFGDFFVDESPSQLTYTGIYRYLNNPERLLGSAAFWGLAMVSSSRAATLLALLSQICNILFIELVERPHMEMLYGNQIRKEAGVSRTLKSVIEPTTRSPSFQELDRKVQEVKGQVDALFLKAMNEVEEFIENGLARYGIGNGKVMLDEFPSRMHVARVANTPVDPKLYELQIVSASSDESPSSQLRFELGKEIRVKWSAPATHSKKDWIGLYRVTANTSKEITRVASMGRWSAVDAEGYDNHTDSILAGGETEGEVEFRGDALFWKTGVYEFRYHYDGKHNVMAISAPFEITLPRPSSPSSLPLSSIEESLLKLCQVCFADPSLSLEDGFVFGDPVQDEKVSKRVVYGVKEMFGVEFSREVVKADGDVRGLARRVLEAMKVLRPFTQTGATTPAESGVVAESA
;
A
#
# COMPACT_ATOMS: atom_id res chain seq x y z
N MET A 1 -61.42 35.12 -8.27
CA MET A 1 -62.34 34.50 -9.25
C MET A 1 -61.49 34.14 -10.45
N GLU A 2 -61.53 32.85 -10.81
CA GLU A 2 -60.90 32.17 -11.98
C GLU A 2 -59.37 32.20 -12.05
N ALA A 3 -58.61 31.18 -11.62
CA ALA A 3 -58.52 29.76 -12.03
C ALA A 3 -57.81 29.53 -13.39
N SER A 4 -56.54 29.13 -13.33
CA SER A 4 -55.98 28.06 -14.17
C SER A 4 -54.65 27.56 -13.58
N ASP A 5 -54.49 26.25 -13.61
CA ASP A 5 -53.56 25.42 -12.84
C ASP A 5 -52.08 25.54 -13.24
N LEU A 6 -51.18 25.52 -12.24
CA LEU A 6 -49.79 25.12 -12.40
C LEU A 6 -49.34 24.35 -11.16
N ASP A 7 -49.56 23.03 -11.20
CA ASP A 7 -48.93 22.05 -10.32
C ASP A 7 -47.83 21.34 -11.13
N GLY A 8 -46.57 21.60 -10.78
CA GLY A 8 -45.39 21.19 -11.54
C GLY A 8 -44.32 20.61 -10.63
N LEU A 9 -44.44 19.31 -10.38
CA LEU A 9 -43.59 18.44 -9.59
C LEU A 9 -42.07 18.62 -9.86
N ARG A 10 -41.33 19.00 -8.83
CA ARG A 10 -39.87 18.84 -8.73
C ARG A 10 -39.54 17.37 -8.39
N ASN A 11 -39.33 16.55 -9.40
CA ASN A 11 -38.64 15.26 -9.25
C ASN A 11 -37.17 15.43 -9.68
N ARG A 12 -36.28 15.61 -8.70
CA ARG A 12 -34.83 15.42 -8.89
C ARG A 12 -34.57 13.92 -8.92
N GLN A 13 -34.33 13.38 -10.12
CA GLN A 13 -33.72 12.07 -10.28
C GLN A 13 -32.36 12.07 -9.58
N SER A 14 -32.27 11.33 -8.48
CA SER A 14 -31.00 10.95 -7.87
C SER A 14 -30.34 9.93 -8.79
N ALA A 15 -29.13 10.23 -9.25
CA ALA A 15 -28.33 9.33 -10.06
C ALA A 15 -28.11 8.01 -9.29
N ALA A 16 -28.41 6.90 -9.97
CA ALA A 16 -28.21 5.56 -9.47
C ALA A 16 -26.76 5.32 -9.04
N GLN A 17 -26.56 4.94 -7.78
CA GLN A 17 -25.34 4.28 -7.32
C GLN A 17 -25.37 2.82 -7.81
N PRO A 18 -24.23 2.23 -8.19
CA PRO A 18 -24.19 0.84 -8.63
C PRO A 18 -24.55 -0.08 -7.46
N ALA A 19 -25.47 -1.01 -7.74
CA ALA A 19 -25.94 -2.04 -6.84
C ALA A 19 -24.78 -2.90 -6.31
N PRO A 20 -24.84 -3.37 -5.05
CA PRO A 20 -23.96 -4.44 -4.60
C PRO A 20 -24.31 -5.72 -5.38
N VAL A 21 -23.28 -6.31 -5.97
CA VAL A 21 -23.35 -7.55 -6.76
C VAL A 21 -24.00 -8.66 -5.93
N GLU A 22 -25.14 -9.13 -6.42
CA GLU A 22 -25.85 -10.32 -5.97
C GLU A 22 -24.96 -11.56 -6.09
N SER A 23 -24.96 -12.38 -5.05
CA SER A 23 -24.52 -13.77 -5.12
C SER A 23 -25.74 -14.66 -5.31
N ASP A 24 -25.91 -15.20 -6.51
CA ASP A 24 -27.02 -16.06 -6.91
C ASP A 24 -26.93 -17.51 -6.38
N ALA A 25 -28.13 -18.05 -6.12
CA ALA A 25 -28.58 -19.46 -6.10
C ALA A 25 -28.24 -20.38 -4.91
N VAL A 26 -29.15 -21.13 -4.25
CA VAL A 26 -30.61 -21.38 -4.27
C VAL A 26 -30.89 -22.25 -3.01
N VAL A 27 -31.98 -22.02 -2.25
CA VAL A 27 -33.12 -22.95 -2.04
C VAL A 27 -34.33 -22.12 -1.59
N LYS A 28 -35.36 -22.11 -2.45
CA LYS A 28 -36.71 -21.60 -2.17
C LYS A 28 -37.40 -22.58 -1.23
N ASP A 29 -37.96 -22.07 -0.14
CA ASP A 29 -39.28 -22.53 0.33
C ASP A 29 -40.14 -21.32 0.72
N ARG A 30 -41.41 -21.45 0.36
CA ARG A 30 -42.43 -20.40 0.31
C ARG A 30 -42.71 -19.76 1.66
N GLU A 31 -42.77 -18.43 1.71
CA GLU A 31 -43.73 -17.69 2.54
C GLU A 31 -43.99 -16.31 1.90
N GLU A 32 -45.25 -15.90 1.95
CA GLU A 32 -45.86 -14.85 1.13
C GLU A 32 -45.30 -13.44 1.44
N GLU A 33 -44.98 -12.68 0.40
CA GLU A 33 -44.66 -11.26 0.48
C GLU A 33 -45.88 -10.44 0.93
N VAL A 34 -45.89 -10.01 2.19
CA VAL A 34 -46.74 -8.90 2.65
C VAL A 34 -45.94 -7.60 2.45
N LYS A 35 -46.43 -6.73 1.56
CA LYS A 35 -45.93 -5.36 1.37
C LYS A 35 -45.93 -4.58 2.70
N PRO A 36 -44.87 -3.83 3.05
CA PRO A 36 -44.85 -3.07 4.28
C PRO A 36 -45.62 -1.76 4.10
N GLU A 37 -46.87 -1.72 4.59
CA GLU A 37 -47.56 -0.46 4.89
C GLU A 37 -47.03 0.14 6.20
N GLN A 38 -47.00 1.46 6.23
CA GLN A 38 -46.48 2.33 7.27
C GLN A 38 -47.03 2.00 8.67
N SER A 39 -46.24 1.31 9.51
CA SER A 39 -46.31 1.47 10.96
C SER A 39 -44.91 1.31 11.55
N GLY A 40 -44.45 2.28 12.35
CA GLY A 40 -43.11 2.30 12.97
C GLY A 40 -42.94 1.26 14.09
N LYS A 41 -43.29 0.00 13.82
CA LYS A 41 -43.14 -1.14 14.73
C LYS A 41 -41.83 -1.86 14.43
N THR A 42 -41.00 -2.02 15.46
CA THR A 42 -39.75 -2.77 15.38
C THR A 42 -40.01 -4.23 15.74
N PHE A 43 -39.60 -5.15 14.89
CA PHE A 43 -39.76 -6.59 15.11
C PHE A 43 -38.49 -7.19 15.70
N GLY A 44 -38.66 -8.04 16.71
CA GLY A 44 -37.59 -8.79 17.35
C GLY A 44 -37.78 -10.29 17.12
N ARG A 45 -36.68 -11.03 17.03
CA ARG A 45 -36.65 -12.48 16.87
C ARG A 45 -35.94 -13.10 18.06
N ALA A 46 -36.68 -13.91 18.82
CA ALA A 46 -36.12 -14.70 19.90
C ALA A 46 -35.28 -15.87 19.35
N PRO A 47 -34.38 -16.46 20.14
CA PRO A 47 -33.45 -17.46 19.65
C PRO A 47 -34.06 -18.82 19.27
N ASP A 48 -35.35 -19.02 19.57
CA ASP A 48 -36.19 -20.14 19.14
C ASP A 48 -36.89 -19.87 17.78
N GLY A 49 -36.71 -18.68 17.21
CA GLY A 49 -37.35 -18.24 15.97
C GLY A 49 -38.63 -17.42 16.18
N THR A 50 -39.12 -17.27 17.41
CA THR A 50 -40.36 -16.53 17.70
C THR A 50 -40.19 -15.05 17.38
N VAL A 51 -41.04 -14.52 16.48
CA VAL A 51 -41.07 -13.10 16.12
C VAL A 51 -42.09 -12.36 16.98
N PHE A 52 -41.71 -11.22 17.56
CA PHE A 52 -42.57 -10.39 18.39
C PHE A 52 -42.36 -8.90 18.10
N THR A 53 -43.35 -8.07 18.44
CA THR A 53 -43.18 -6.61 18.37
C THR A 53 -42.43 -6.14 19.60
N VAL A 54 -41.31 -5.44 19.43
CA VAL A 54 -40.45 -4.95 20.52
C VAL A 54 -41.12 -3.74 21.17
N PRO A 55 -41.55 -3.83 22.45
CA PRO A 55 -42.17 -2.70 23.14
C PRO A 55 -41.18 -1.57 23.39
N LYS A 56 -41.67 -0.33 23.41
CA LYS A 56 -40.84 0.85 23.64
C LYS A 56 -40.40 0.93 25.10
N THR A 57 -39.12 1.22 25.27
CA THR A 57 -38.51 1.41 26.59
C THR A 57 -38.36 2.90 26.93
N THR A 58 -38.46 3.22 28.22
CA THR A 58 -38.28 4.58 28.75
C THR A 58 -36.80 4.86 29.03
N ASP A 59 -36.35 6.08 28.72
CA ASP A 59 -34.97 6.51 28.98
C ASP A 59 -34.62 6.43 30.49
N MET A 60 -33.41 5.97 30.79
CA MET A 60 -32.94 5.74 32.16
C MET A 60 -32.86 7.04 32.96
N VAL A 61 -32.30 8.10 32.39
CA VAL A 61 -32.01 9.35 33.11
C VAL A 61 -33.32 10.03 33.53
N SER A 62 -34.27 10.13 32.60
CA SER A 62 -35.61 10.64 32.90
C SER A 62 -36.36 9.74 33.90
N SER A 63 -36.29 8.41 33.75
CA SER A 63 -36.96 7.47 34.67
C SER A 63 -36.44 7.56 36.11
N ILE A 64 -35.13 7.70 36.32
CA ILE A 64 -34.50 7.68 37.65
C ILE A 64 -34.44 9.07 38.29
N LEU A 65 -34.11 10.13 37.54
CA LEU A 65 -33.86 11.46 38.11
C LEU A 65 -35.06 12.41 38.09
N ASP A 66 -36.10 12.17 37.27
CA ASP A 66 -37.29 13.03 37.29
C ASP A 66 -38.10 12.78 38.57
N PRO A 67 -38.24 13.75 39.49
CA PRO A 67 -38.99 13.58 40.73
C PRO A 67 -40.50 13.38 40.49
N ARG A 68 -41.02 13.69 39.30
CA ARG A 68 -42.44 13.56 38.94
C ARG A 68 -42.80 12.15 38.45
N ALA A 69 -41.81 11.37 38.04
CA ALA A 69 -42.03 10.01 37.57
C ALA A 69 -42.17 9.03 38.75
N PRO A 70 -43.08 8.04 38.68
CA PRO A 70 -43.23 7.02 39.73
C PRO A 70 -41.94 6.19 39.85
N LYS A 71 -41.46 6.00 41.08
CA LYS A 71 -40.24 5.23 41.38
C LYS A 71 -40.57 3.81 41.77
N SER A 72 -39.90 2.86 41.13
CA SER A 72 -39.95 1.44 41.48
C SER A 72 -39.09 1.14 42.72
N GLU A 73 -39.26 -0.03 43.33
CA GLU A 73 -38.45 -0.44 44.49
C GLU A 73 -36.97 -0.53 44.12
N LEU A 74 -36.66 -0.97 42.89
CA LEU A 74 -35.29 -0.98 42.37
C LEU A 74 -34.71 0.43 42.16
N ASP A 75 -35.53 1.44 41.82
CA ASP A 75 -35.05 2.82 41.74
C ASP A 75 -34.63 3.38 43.09
N ILE A 76 -35.38 3.03 44.14
CA ILE A 76 -35.05 3.45 45.49
C ILE A 76 -33.67 2.91 45.88
N VAL A 77 -33.33 1.68 45.47
CA VAL A 77 -31.99 1.10 45.69
C VAL A 77 -30.93 1.91 44.94
N VAL A 78 -31.16 2.28 43.68
CA VAL A 78 -30.23 3.13 42.91
C VAL A 78 -30.06 4.49 43.60
N LEU A 79 -31.15 5.18 43.93
CA LEU A 79 -31.11 6.49 44.58
C LEU A 79 -30.42 6.42 45.95
N ALA A 80 -30.65 5.36 46.72
CA ALA A 80 -30.00 5.15 48.02
C ALA A 80 -28.49 4.94 47.87
N SER A 81 -28.02 4.18 46.86
CA SER A 81 -26.58 3.97 46.63
C SER A 81 -25.88 5.24 46.14
N LEU A 82 -26.56 6.06 45.32
CA LEU A 82 -26.06 7.38 44.93
C LEU A 82 -25.98 8.33 46.12
N ALA A 83 -27.04 8.37 46.94
CA ALA A 83 -27.07 9.17 48.16
C ALA A 83 -25.96 8.75 49.13
N PHE A 84 -25.67 7.44 49.23
CA PHE A 84 -24.55 6.94 50.02
C PHE A 84 -23.19 7.46 49.51
N SER A 85 -22.96 7.46 48.19
CA SER A 85 -21.72 7.98 47.61
C SER A 85 -21.55 9.49 47.89
N ILE A 86 -22.64 10.25 47.79
CA ILE A 86 -22.67 11.69 48.14
C ILE A 86 -22.43 11.89 49.64
N PHE A 87 -23.04 11.07 50.49
CA PHE A 87 -22.86 11.11 51.94
C PHE A 87 -21.38 10.90 52.31
N VAL A 88 -20.71 9.92 51.70
CA VAL A 88 -19.26 9.72 51.87
C VAL A 88 -18.47 10.96 51.46
N TYR A 89 -18.82 11.60 50.34
CA TYR A 89 -18.15 12.82 49.89
C TYR A 89 -18.30 14.01 50.85
N ILE A 90 -19.48 14.19 51.45
CA ILE A 90 -19.76 15.34 52.33
C ILE A 90 -19.22 15.11 53.75
N THR A 91 -19.34 13.89 54.29
CA THR A 91 -19.13 13.64 55.73
C THR A 91 -17.73 13.15 56.10
N PHE A 92 -17.03 12.45 55.20
CA PHE A 92 -15.75 11.85 55.56
C PHE A 92 -14.60 12.87 55.59
N PRO A 93 -13.63 12.73 56.50
CA PRO A 93 -12.39 13.50 56.49
C PRO A 93 -11.61 13.34 55.18
N ASP A 94 -10.83 14.34 54.77
CA ASP A 94 -10.24 14.43 53.41
C ASP A 94 -9.52 13.16 52.94
N ARG A 95 -8.64 12.56 53.75
CA ARG A 95 -7.96 11.30 53.39
C ARG A 95 -8.93 10.13 53.25
N ALA A 96 -9.84 9.96 54.21
CA ALA A 96 -10.81 8.87 54.21
C ALA A 96 -11.79 9.01 53.03
N ARG A 97 -12.28 10.23 52.77
CA ARG A 97 -13.14 10.57 51.64
C ARG A 97 -12.50 10.20 50.32
N ARG A 98 -11.26 10.63 50.12
CA ARG A 98 -10.47 10.30 48.93
C ARG A 98 -10.46 8.78 48.73
N TYR A 99 -9.77 8.04 49.59
CA TYR A 99 -9.60 6.60 49.35
C TYR A 99 -10.92 5.81 49.30
N SER A 100 -11.93 6.19 50.07
CA SER A 100 -13.25 5.54 50.03
C SER A 100 -13.93 5.73 48.67
N LEU A 101 -13.90 6.94 48.11
CA LEU A 101 -14.49 7.22 46.79
C LEU A 101 -13.72 6.54 45.66
N LEU A 102 -12.39 6.43 45.77
CA LEU A 102 -11.60 5.66 44.82
C LEU A 102 -11.98 4.17 44.88
N LEU A 103 -12.12 3.59 46.07
CA LEU A 103 -12.53 2.20 46.22
C LEU A 103 -13.95 1.96 45.70
N LEU A 104 -14.89 2.88 45.97
CA LEU A 104 -16.24 2.82 45.41
C LEU A 104 -16.23 2.90 43.88
N PHE A 105 -15.46 3.83 43.31
CA PHE A 105 -15.29 3.91 41.86
C PHE A 105 -14.72 2.61 41.28
N LEU A 106 -13.64 2.08 41.85
CA LEU A 106 -13.03 0.83 41.38
C LEU A 106 -13.99 -0.36 41.49
N PHE A 107 -14.80 -0.42 42.56
CA PHE A 107 -15.83 -1.44 42.72
C PHE A 107 -16.91 -1.37 41.64
N TRP A 108 -17.47 -0.17 41.39
CA TRP A 108 -18.49 0.00 40.35
C TRP A 108 -17.92 -0.20 38.95
N ARG A 109 -16.67 0.23 38.72
CA ARG A 109 -15.95 -0.01 37.48
C ARG A 109 -15.73 -1.49 37.22
N ALA A 110 -15.27 -2.24 38.22
CA ALA A 110 -15.14 -3.69 38.13
C ALA A 110 -16.51 -4.37 37.91
N SER A 111 -17.56 -3.89 38.59
CA SER A 111 -18.92 -4.38 38.39
C SER A 111 -19.40 -4.16 36.96
N TYR A 112 -19.07 -3.00 36.36
CA TYR A 112 -19.42 -2.67 34.99
C TYR A 112 -18.64 -3.52 33.98
N ASN A 113 -17.31 -3.52 34.02
CA ASN A 113 -16.53 -4.21 32.97
C ASN A 113 -16.35 -5.71 33.22
N VAL A 114 -16.11 -6.14 34.46
CA VAL A 114 -15.90 -7.56 34.80
C VAL A 114 -17.22 -8.24 35.15
N GLY A 115 -18.04 -7.60 35.99
CA GLY A 115 -19.32 -8.15 36.43
C GLY A 115 -20.30 -8.34 35.27
N LEU A 116 -20.69 -7.26 34.59
CA LEU A 116 -21.56 -7.36 33.41
C LEU A 116 -20.89 -8.17 32.29
N GLY A 117 -19.58 -8.01 32.08
CA GLY A 117 -18.82 -8.78 31.11
C GLY A 117 -18.92 -10.30 31.33
N TYR A 118 -18.81 -10.75 32.58
CA TYR A 118 -19.02 -12.16 32.92
C TYR A 118 -20.46 -12.61 32.63
N LEU A 119 -21.46 -11.84 33.07
CA LEU A 119 -22.88 -12.17 32.85
C LEU A 119 -23.23 -12.25 31.36
N LEU A 120 -22.75 -11.30 30.55
CA LEU A 120 -22.94 -11.28 29.10
C LEU A 120 -22.20 -12.42 28.42
N ASN A 121 -20.96 -12.74 28.83
CA ASN A 121 -20.21 -13.86 28.26
C ASN A 121 -20.91 -15.22 28.50
N VAL A 122 -21.40 -15.48 29.71
CA VAL A 122 -22.16 -16.72 30.00
C VAL A 122 -23.54 -16.74 29.35
N GLN A 123 -24.14 -15.57 29.10
CA GLN A 123 -25.37 -15.43 28.34
C GLN A 123 -25.14 -15.71 26.85
N SER A 124 -24.12 -15.13 26.24
CA SER A 124 -23.74 -15.33 24.83
C SER A 124 -23.41 -16.79 24.49
N LYS A 125 -22.74 -17.49 25.41
CA LYS A 125 -22.34 -18.90 25.20
C LYS A 125 -23.46 -19.89 25.51
N ASN A 126 -24.10 -19.75 26.67
CA ASN A 126 -24.96 -20.78 27.25
C ASN A 126 -26.39 -20.30 27.54
N ARG A 127 -26.75 -19.06 27.20
CA ARG A 127 -28.05 -18.43 27.55
C ARG A 127 -28.38 -18.50 29.05
N THR A 128 -27.34 -18.39 29.88
CA THR A 128 -27.40 -18.69 31.31
C THR A 128 -28.37 -17.78 32.08
N LEU A 129 -28.47 -16.49 31.73
CA LEU A 129 -29.36 -15.56 32.44
C LEU A 129 -30.83 -15.93 32.20
N VAL A 130 -31.18 -16.28 30.97
CA VAL A 130 -32.52 -16.76 30.61
C VAL A 130 -32.80 -18.09 31.30
N ALA A 131 -31.82 -19.00 31.32
CA ALA A 131 -31.93 -20.27 32.04
C ALA A 131 -32.12 -20.09 33.56
N TRP A 132 -31.45 -19.11 34.18
CA TRP A 132 -31.67 -18.77 35.59
C TRP A 132 -33.05 -18.19 35.83
N ALA A 133 -33.53 -17.30 34.95
CA ALA A 133 -34.87 -16.74 35.07
C ALA A 133 -35.95 -17.83 35.02
N GLN A 134 -35.75 -18.84 34.17
CA GLN A 134 -36.61 -20.03 34.11
C GLN A 134 -36.45 -20.93 35.34
N LYS A 135 -35.21 -21.25 35.75
CA LYS A 135 -34.92 -22.11 36.90
C LYS A 135 -35.51 -21.59 38.21
N TYR A 136 -35.48 -20.27 38.41
CA TYR A 136 -36.04 -19.61 39.59
C TYR A 136 -37.51 -19.21 39.41
N CYS A 137 -38.16 -19.64 38.32
CA CYS A 137 -39.56 -19.39 38.03
C CYS A 137 -39.94 -17.89 38.14
N LEU A 138 -39.06 -17.00 37.68
CA LEU A 138 -39.24 -15.54 37.84
C LEU A 138 -40.47 -15.00 37.12
N PHE A 139 -40.91 -15.70 36.06
CA PHE A 139 -42.05 -15.32 35.21
C PHE A 139 -43.25 -16.27 35.35
N ASP A 140 -43.19 -17.27 36.24
CA ASP A 140 -44.27 -18.25 36.39
C ASP A 140 -45.28 -17.80 37.45
N LYS A 141 -46.57 -17.90 37.12
CA LYS A 141 -47.69 -17.46 37.98
C LYS A 141 -47.82 -18.28 39.27
N GLU A 142 -47.17 -19.44 39.33
CA GLU A 142 -47.15 -20.32 40.52
C GLU A 142 -46.37 -19.69 41.68
N ASN A 143 -45.29 -18.96 41.39
CA ASN A 143 -44.53 -18.21 42.39
C ASN A 143 -45.08 -16.78 42.53
N LYS A 144 -46.28 -16.65 43.11
CA LYS A 144 -47.04 -15.40 43.18
C LYS A 144 -46.25 -14.22 43.74
N ALA A 145 -45.40 -14.44 44.73
CA ALA A 145 -44.62 -13.36 45.37
C ALA A 145 -43.55 -12.79 44.43
N VAL A 146 -42.75 -13.65 43.80
CA VAL A 146 -41.69 -13.23 42.86
C VAL A 146 -42.30 -12.69 41.57
N TYR A 147 -43.31 -13.36 41.03
CA TYR A 147 -44.02 -12.94 39.81
C TYR A 147 -44.64 -11.54 39.97
N SER A 148 -45.35 -11.29 41.07
CA SER A 148 -45.96 -9.97 41.32
C SER A 148 -44.93 -8.88 41.56
N PHE A 149 -43.84 -9.19 42.26
CA PHE A 149 -42.72 -8.27 42.46
C PHE A 149 -42.06 -7.87 41.12
N VAL A 150 -41.67 -8.86 40.31
CA VAL A 150 -40.99 -8.66 39.03
C VAL A 150 -41.92 -7.92 38.05
N ARG A 151 -43.17 -8.38 37.92
CA ARG A 151 -44.17 -7.75 37.04
C ARG A 151 -44.41 -6.28 37.41
N ARG A 152 -44.58 -5.97 38.70
CA ARG A 152 -44.78 -4.58 39.15
C ARG A 152 -43.57 -3.69 38.84
N ASN A 153 -42.35 -4.19 39.04
CA ASN A 153 -41.12 -3.43 38.79
C ASN A 153 -40.84 -3.23 37.28
N LEU A 154 -41.21 -4.19 36.42
CA LEU A 154 -41.06 -4.05 34.96
C LEU A 154 -42.19 -3.22 34.33
N GLN A 155 -43.45 -3.60 34.60
CA GLN A 155 -44.63 -2.99 33.96
C GLN A 155 -44.82 -1.51 34.36
N GLY A 156 -44.45 -1.12 35.59
CA GLY A 156 -44.55 0.26 36.06
C GLY A 156 -43.66 1.26 35.31
N LYS A 157 -42.75 0.79 34.45
CA LYS A 157 -41.77 1.60 33.72
C LYS A 157 -41.84 1.49 32.20
N MET A 158 -42.75 0.67 31.69
CA MET A 158 -42.94 0.49 30.27
C MET A 158 -44.15 1.30 29.78
N GLU A 159 -44.19 1.59 28.49
CA GLU A 159 -45.35 2.24 27.88
C GLU A 159 -46.54 1.26 27.76
N LYS A 160 -47.69 1.76 27.27
CA LYS A 160 -48.94 0.98 27.16
C LYS A 160 -48.87 -0.18 26.16
N ASP A 161 -47.83 -0.25 25.34
CA ASP A 161 -47.57 -1.28 24.35
C ASP A 161 -46.90 -2.55 24.93
N TYR A 162 -46.50 -2.53 26.21
CA TYR A 162 -45.89 -3.66 26.90
C TYR A 162 -46.91 -4.50 27.69
N ASP A 163 -47.03 -5.77 27.33
CA ASP A 163 -47.71 -6.80 28.13
C ASP A 163 -46.70 -7.84 28.62
N PHE A 164 -46.59 -7.96 29.94
CA PHE A 164 -45.63 -8.84 30.63
C PHE A 164 -45.77 -10.31 30.23
N ASP A 165 -47.00 -10.78 30.00
CA ASP A 165 -47.28 -12.20 29.71
C ASP A 165 -47.17 -12.54 28.22
N GLN A 166 -47.20 -11.56 27.31
CA GLN A 166 -47.19 -11.79 25.85
C GLN A 166 -45.80 -11.73 25.21
N VAL A 167 -44.84 -11.08 25.87
CA VAL A 167 -43.48 -10.98 25.37
C VAL A 167 -42.64 -12.23 25.70
N PRO A 168 -41.63 -12.56 24.88
CA PRO A 168 -40.73 -13.68 25.18
C PRO A 168 -40.00 -13.53 26.51
N LYS A 169 -39.65 -14.67 27.12
CA LYS A 169 -38.91 -14.70 28.39
C LYS A 169 -37.54 -14.02 28.27
N GLU A 170 -36.94 -14.05 27.10
CA GLU A 170 -35.70 -13.38 26.72
C GLU A 170 -35.83 -11.85 26.87
N TYR A 171 -36.93 -11.27 26.43
CA TYR A 171 -37.19 -9.83 26.55
C TYR A 171 -37.38 -9.41 28.00
N ASN A 172 -38.18 -10.14 28.77
CA ASN A 172 -38.37 -9.86 30.21
C ASN A 172 -37.07 -10.05 31.02
N THR A 173 -36.24 -11.02 30.64
CA THR A 173 -34.92 -11.22 31.25
C THR A 173 -33.99 -10.06 30.90
N TRP A 174 -33.99 -9.59 29.65
CA TRP A 174 -33.23 -8.42 29.22
C TRP A 174 -33.66 -7.15 29.96
N LEU A 175 -34.96 -6.93 30.19
CA LEU A 175 -35.44 -5.79 30.99
C LEU A 175 -34.95 -5.85 32.45
N LEU A 176 -34.89 -7.03 33.07
CA LEU A 176 -34.30 -7.20 34.41
C LEU A 176 -32.79 -6.92 34.39
N TYR A 177 -32.09 -7.44 33.39
CA TYR A 177 -30.67 -7.17 33.18
C TYR A 177 -30.41 -5.66 33.02
N ARG A 178 -31.24 -4.96 32.25
CA ARG A 178 -31.18 -3.50 32.11
C ARG A 178 -31.27 -2.78 33.46
N ARG A 179 -32.08 -3.24 34.42
CA ARG A 179 -32.13 -2.65 35.78
C ARG A 179 -30.84 -2.83 36.57
N LEU A 180 -30.16 -3.96 36.38
CA LEU A 180 -28.83 -4.17 36.95
C LEU A 180 -27.81 -3.21 36.30
N VAL A 181 -27.89 -3.02 34.98
CA VAL A 181 -27.04 -2.05 34.27
C VAL A 181 -27.29 -0.62 34.74
N ASP A 182 -28.56 -0.20 34.87
CA ASP A 182 -28.94 1.13 35.37
C ASP A 182 -28.29 1.42 36.74
N LEU A 183 -28.35 0.45 37.66
CA LEU A 183 -27.71 0.53 38.98
C LEU A 183 -26.19 0.72 38.85
N ILE A 184 -25.53 -0.16 38.10
CA ILE A 184 -24.06 -0.15 38.02
C ILE A 184 -23.56 1.11 37.30
N LEU A 185 -24.16 1.45 36.16
CA LEU A 185 -23.72 2.56 35.31
C LEU A 185 -23.85 3.91 36.03
N MET A 186 -24.98 4.15 36.72
CA MET A 186 -25.21 5.41 37.41
C MET A 186 -24.26 5.57 38.61
N ASN A 187 -24.02 4.49 39.36
CA ASN A 187 -23.09 4.54 40.48
C ASN A 187 -21.63 4.66 40.02
N ASP A 188 -21.23 4.00 38.93
CA ASP A 188 -19.90 4.15 38.35
C ASP A 188 -19.61 5.60 37.96
N PHE A 189 -20.55 6.24 37.24
CA PHE A 189 -20.42 7.63 36.82
C PHE A 189 -20.35 8.59 38.01
N VAL A 190 -21.28 8.49 38.97
CA VAL A 190 -21.33 9.39 40.13
C VAL A 190 -20.11 9.18 41.03
N ALA A 191 -19.70 7.93 41.30
CA ALA A 191 -18.51 7.64 42.08
C ALA A 191 -17.25 8.21 41.42
N TYR A 192 -17.12 8.12 40.08
CA TYR A 192 -16.01 8.73 39.35
C TYR A 192 -15.97 10.26 39.50
N VAL A 193 -17.11 10.93 39.32
CA VAL A 193 -17.18 12.41 39.44
C VAL A 193 -16.86 12.86 40.86
N LEU A 194 -17.44 12.21 41.89
CA LEU A 194 -17.16 12.52 43.29
C LEU A 194 -15.70 12.23 43.67
N MET A 195 -15.13 11.13 43.18
CA MET A 195 -13.71 10.85 43.32
C MET A 195 -12.86 11.95 42.67
N ALA A 196 -13.17 12.37 41.45
CA ALA A 196 -12.42 13.42 40.78
C ALA A 196 -12.49 14.77 41.52
N LEU A 197 -13.66 15.13 42.07
CA LEU A 197 -13.84 16.31 42.90
C LEU A 197 -13.03 16.22 44.21
N ALA A 198 -12.99 15.05 44.86
CA ALA A 198 -12.23 14.84 46.09
C ALA A 198 -10.70 14.97 45.89
N TRP A 199 -10.23 14.80 44.66
CA TRP A 199 -8.83 14.98 44.25
C TRP A 199 -8.57 16.25 43.43
N LEU A 200 -9.54 17.18 43.38
CA LEU A 200 -9.35 18.45 42.69
C LEU A 200 -8.20 19.24 43.34
N HIS A 201 -7.19 19.52 42.53
CA HIS A 201 -5.99 20.24 42.95
C HIS A 201 -5.78 21.49 42.08
N PHE A 202 -5.32 22.56 42.72
CA PHE A 202 -4.92 23.81 42.08
C PHE A 202 -3.40 23.97 42.22
N PRO A 203 -2.61 23.63 41.18
CA PRO A 203 -1.15 23.74 41.23
C PRO A 203 -0.70 25.19 41.45
N SER A 204 0.04 25.44 42.53
CA SER A 204 0.49 26.78 42.93
C SER A 204 1.54 27.41 41.99
N GLY A 205 2.20 26.60 41.15
CA GLY A 205 3.21 27.06 40.19
C GLY A 205 2.67 27.44 38.81
N HIS A 206 1.36 27.35 38.58
CA HIS A 206 0.76 27.68 37.28
C HIS A 206 0.31 29.14 37.24
N GLY A 207 0.63 29.84 36.15
CA GLY A 207 0.10 31.18 35.89
C GLY A 207 -1.39 31.15 35.56
N PHE A 208 -2.04 32.32 35.64
CA PHE A 208 -3.47 32.48 35.30
C PHE A 208 -3.80 31.89 33.91
N LEU A 209 -2.96 32.17 32.90
CA LEU A 209 -3.15 31.65 31.55
C LEU A 209 -3.17 30.12 31.49
N THR A 210 -2.25 29.46 32.19
CA THR A 210 -2.16 27.98 32.24
C THR A 210 -3.40 27.39 32.91
N HIS A 211 -3.89 28.00 34.00
CA HIS A 211 -5.15 27.59 34.61
C HIS A 211 -6.32 27.76 33.66
N THR A 212 -6.48 28.91 33.03
CA THR A 212 -7.56 29.18 32.08
C THR A 212 -7.53 28.18 30.92
N LEU A 213 -6.38 27.96 30.28
CA LEU A 213 -6.24 26.98 29.20
C LEU A 213 -6.61 25.57 29.62
N ARG A 214 -6.17 25.15 30.82
CA ARG A 214 -6.46 23.83 31.38
C ARG A 214 -7.95 23.63 31.59
N TRP A 215 -8.62 24.58 32.24
CA TRP A 215 -10.06 24.50 32.50
C TRP A 215 -10.87 24.57 31.21
N THR A 216 -10.55 25.49 30.30
CA THR A 216 -11.21 25.58 28.99
C THR A 216 -11.07 24.29 28.19
N LEU A 217 -9.85 23.74 28.08
CA LEU A 217 -9.62 22.46 27.39
C LEU A 217 -10.39 21.32 28.05
N GLY A 218 -10.40 21.27 29.39
CA GLY A 218 -11.14 20.27 30.14
C GLY A 218 -12.64 20.31 29.87
N PHE A 219 -13.25 21.50 29.88
CA PHE A 219 -14.67 21.66 29.57
C PHE A 219 -14.98 21.33 28.11
N VAL A 220 -14.14 21.73 27.16
CA VAL A 220 -14.30 21.37 25.74
C VAL A 220 -14.33 19.84 25.57
N LEU A 221 -13.44 19.11 26.23
CA LEU A 221 -13.42 17.64 26.18
C LEU A 221 -14.66 17.00 26.83
N ILE A 222 -15.19 17.58 27.91
CA ILE A 222 -16.44 17.11 28.55
C ILE A 222 -17.64 17.37 27.63
N LEU A 223 -17.75 18.55 27.01
CA LEU A 223 -18.83 18.87 26.08
C LEU A 223 -18.77 18.00 24.83
N PHE A 224 -17.57 17.80 24.28
CA PHE A 224 -17.35 16.87 23.17
C PHE A 224 -17.77 15.44 23.55
N ASN A 225 -17.44 14.99 24.76
CA ASN A 225 -17.85 13.69 25.26
C ASN A 225 -19.37 13.54 25.33
N LEU A 226 -20.06 14.56 25.86
CA LEU A 226 -21.51 14.59 25.92
C LEU A 226 -22.13 14.48 24.53
N TRP A 227 -21.61 15.25 23.56
CA TRP A 227 -22.04 15.16 22.17
C TRP A 227 -21.84 13.74 21.60
N VAL A 228 -20.66 13.13 21.77
CA VAL A 228 -20.38 11.75 21.34
C VAL A 228 -21.39 10.77 21.93
N LYS A 229 -21.70 10.88 23.22
CA LYS A 229 -22.63 9.96 23.91
C LYS A 229 -24.07 10.14 23.42
N LEU A 230 -24.54 11.39 23.26
CA LEU A 230 -25.88 11.68 22.77
C LEU A 230 -26.05 11.22 21.31
N ASP A 231 -25.07 11.49 20.45
CA ASP A 231 -25.13 11.09 19.05
C ASP A 231 -25.00 9.56 18.88
N ALA A 232 -24.13 8.90 19.67
CA ALA A 232 -24.04 7.45 19.66
C ALA A 232 -25.35 6.78 20.10
N HIS A 233 -26.00 7.33 21.13
CA HIS A 233 -27.30 6.83 21.61
C HIS A 233 -28.40 7.00 20.57
N ARG A 234 -28.40 8.11 19.82
CA ARG A 234 -29.34 8.36 18.70
C ARG A 234 -29.29 7.24 17.64
N VAL A 235 -28.07 6.78 17.30
CA VAL A 235 -27.86 5.77 16.25
C VAL A 235 -28.19 4.36 16.73
N VAL A 236 -27.68 3.98 17.90
CA VAL A 236 -27.74 2.59 18.40
C VAL A 236 -29.04 2.27 19.14
N LYS A 237 -29.70 3.29 19.69
CA LYS A 237 -30.93 3.20 20.50
C LYS A 237 -30.74 2.32 21.76
N ASP A 238 -31.77 2.28 22.61
CA ASP A 238 -31.75 1.54 23.88
C ASP A 238 -31.39 0.06 23.72
N PHE A 239 -31.88 -0.59 22.65
CA PHE A 239 -31.68 -2.02 22.45
C PHE A 239 -30.20 -2.40 22.48
N ALA A 240 -29.38 -1.80 21.63
CA ALA A 240 -27.96 -2.11 21.57
C ALA A 240 -27.13 -1.34 22.63
N TRP A 241 -27.62 -0.23 23.19
CA TRP A 241 -26.99 0.42 24.35
C TRP A 241 -26.95 -0.48 25.60
N TYR A 242 -27.95 -1.36 25.75
CA TYR A 242 -28.05 -2.34 26.85
C TYR A 242 -27.75 -3.77 26.39
N TRP A 243 -26.98 -3.97 25.32
CA TRP A 243 -26.55 -5.30 24.83
C TRP A 243 -27.71 -6.29 24.63
N GLY A 244 -28.82 -5.82 24.06
CA GLY A 244 -30.02 -6.64 23.85
C GLY A 244 -29.82 -7.81 22.90
N ASP A 245 -28.85 -7.70 21.97
CA ASP A 245 -28.42 -8.73 21.03
C ASP A 245 -27.92 -10.02 21.71
N PHE A 246 -27.50 -9.94 22.99
CA PHE A 246 -27.18 -11.12 23.81
C PHE A 246 -28.41 -11.94 24.22
N PHE A 247 -29.62 -11.39 24.07
CA PHE A 247 -30.87 -12.02 24.48
C PHE A 247 -31.77 -12.37 23.30
N PHE A 248 -31.96 -11.44 22.36
CA PHE A 248 -32.79 -11.59 21.17
C PHE A 248 -32.28 -10.67 20.06
N LEU A 249 -32.61 -10.95 18.80
CA LEU A 249 -32.20 -10.12 17.66
C LEU A 249 -33.33 -9.16 17.27
N VAL A 250 -32.97 -8.03 16.65
CA VAL A 250 -33.92 -7.05 16.13
C VAL A 250 -33.68 -6.87 14.65
N ASP A 251 -34.76 -6.93 13.86
CA ASP A 251 -34.73 -6.71 12.42
C ASP A 251 -34.69 -5.20 12.16
N SER A 252 -33.50 -4.61 12.26
CA SER A 252 -33.25 -3.20 11.96
C SER A 252 -31.93 -3.06 11.23
N ASP A 253 -31.96 -2.35 10.10
CA ASP A 253 -30.73 -1.92 9.42
C ASP A 253 -30.05 -0.84 10.27
N LEU A 254 -28.84 -1.12 10.77
CA LEU A 254 -28.01 -0.09 11.41
C LEU A 254 -27.44 0.82 10.33
N THR A 255 -28.03 2.01 10.18
CA THR A 255 -27.41 3.10 9.42
C THR A 255 -26.32 3.74 10.27
N PHE A 256 -25.07 3.38 10.02
CA PHE A 256 -23.93 4.01 10.69
C PHE A 256 -23.72 5.43 10.13
N ASP A 257 -24.16 6.44 10.87
CA ASP A 257 -23.95 7.86 10.57
C ASP A 257 -23.37 8.64 11.78
N GLY A 258 -22.99 9.90 11.57
CA GLY A 258 -22.56 10.81 12.64
C GLY A 258 -21.25 10.39 13.31
N VAL A 259 -21.28 10.13 14.62
CA VAL A 259 -20.10 9.76 15.41
C VAL A 259 -19.55 8.37 15.05
N TYR A 260 -20.35 7.50 14.42
CA TYR A 260 -19.87 6.21 13.90
C TYR A 260 -19.09 6.33 12.58
N ASP A 261 -19.10 7.50 11.93
CA ASP A 261 -18.15 7.82 10.84
C ASP A 261 -16.80 8.32 11.38
N LEU A 262 -16.75 8.78 12.63
CA LEU A 262 -15.55 9.30 13.29
C LEU A 262 -14.67 8.19 13.86
N ALA A 263 -15.27 7.16 14.47
CA ALA A 263 -14.54 6.08 15.13
C ALA A 263 -15.32 4.75 15.09
N PRO A 264 -14.63 3.59 15.14
CA PRO A 264 -15.28 2.28 15.09
C PRO A 264 -16.19 1.98 16.27
N HIS A 265 -15.71 2.27 17.48
CA HIS A 265 -16.48 2.13 18.71
C HIS A 265 -16.48 3.47 19.44
N PRO A 266 -17.27 4.46 18.99
CA PRO A 266 -17.20 5.82 19.49
C PRO A 266 -17.52 5.89 20.99
N MET A 267 -18.42 5.04 21.49
CA MET A 267 -18.73 4.95 22.92
C MET A 267 -17.54 4.53 23.78
N TYR A 268 -16.63 3.71 23.24
CA TYR A 268 -15.51 3.11 23.96
C TYR A 268 -14.17 3.78 23.69
N SER A 269 -14.07 4.58 22.61
CA SER A 269 -12.86 5.27 22.20
C SER A 269 -12.94 6.78 22.47
N VAL A 270 -13.39 7.58 21.50
CA VAL A 270 -13.55 9.04 21.63
C VAL A 270 -14.52 9.44 22.74
N GLY A 271 -15.45 8.54 23.10
CA GLY A 271 -16.38 8.62 24.22
C GLY A 271 -15.75 8.52 25.60
N TYR A 272 -14.41 8.48 25.73
CA TYR A 272 -13.68 8.67 26.98
C TYR A 272 -12.99 10.05 27.08
N ALA A 273 -13.13 10.92 26.08
CA ALA A 273 -12.57 12.28 26.12
C ALA A 273 -12.94 13.05 27.41
N GLY A 274 -14.16 12.86 27.93
CA GLY A 274 -14.62 13.51 29.15
C GLY A 274 -13.86 13.09 30.41
N TYR A 275 -13.41 11.83 30.48
CA TYR A 275 -12.57 11.36 31.58
C TYR A 275 -11.26 12.14 31.61
N TYR A 276 -10.61 12.29 30.46
CA TYR A 276 -9.38 13.07 30.33
C TYR A 276 -9.60 14.58 30.54
N GLY A 277 -10.76 15.12 30.13
CA GLY A 277 -11.16 16.48 30.46
C GLY A 277 -11.22 16.73 31.97
N ILE A 278 -11.79 15.78 32.72
CA ILE A 278 -11.84 15.80 34.18
C ILE A 278 -10.43 15.62 34.80
N CYS A 279 -9.55 14.81 34.21
CA CYS A 279 -8.14 14.72 34.64
C CYS A 279 -7.42 16.06 34.53
N ILE A 280 -7.63 16.77 33.40
CA ILE A 280 -7.04 18.07 33.13
C ILE A 280 -7.54 19.10 34.16
N ILE A 281 -8.86 19.15 34.42
CA ILE A 281 -9.46 20.04 35.44
C ILE A 281 -8.98 19.70 36.85
N SER A 282 -8.90 18.42 37.20
CA SER A 282 -8.48 17.98 38.54
C SER A 282 -6.98 18.18 38.81
N ALA A 283 -6.12 18.23 37.79
CA ALA A 283 -4.65 18.18 37.94
C ALA A 283 -4.18 17.08 38.89
N SER A 284 -4.82 15.91 38.84
CA SER A 284 -4.48 14.79 39.70
C SER A 284 -4.02 13.60 38.88
N TYR A 285 -2.80 13.13 39.17
CA TYR A 285 -2.30 11.88 38.61
C TYR A 285 -3.14 10.68 39.05
N THR A 286 -3.70 10.69 40.26
CA THR A 286 -4.62 9.63 40.71
C THR A 286 -5.84 9.55 39.81
N VAL A 287 -6.45 10.70 39.48
CA VAL A 287 -7.59 10.76 38.56
C VAL A 287 -7.16 10.35 37.15
N LEU A 288 -5.98 10.76 36.68
CA LEU A 288 -5.43 10.31 35.39
C LEU A 288 -5.30 8.79 35.30
N PHE A 289 -4.68 8.14 36.27
CA PHE A 289 -4.50 6.69 36.23
C PHE A 289 -5.80 5.92 36.47
N ALA A 290 -6.70 6.44 37.29
CA ALA A 290 -8.05 5.89 37.43
C ALA A 290 -8.80 5.93 36.08
N SER A 291 -8.69 7.04 35.34
CA SER A 291 -9.27 7.18 34.00
C SER A 291 -8.64 6.27 32.96
N LEU A 292 -7.31 6.15 32.97
CA LEU A 292 -6.60 5.22 32.08
C LEU A 292 -6.99 3.77 32.35
N LEU A 293 -7.10 3.39 33.64
CA LEU A 293 -7.56 2.06 34.04
C LEU A 293 -8.99 1.81 33.58
N ALA A 294 -9.89 2.78 33.77
CA ALA A 294 -11.28 2.70 33.35
C ALA A 294 -11.41 2.52 31.83
N HIS A 295 -10.63 3.27 31.06
CA HIS A 295 -10.62 3.18 29.60
C HIS A 295 -10.02 1.85 29.12
N ALA A 296 -8.93 1.39 29.75
CA ALA A 296 -8.34 0.08 29.46
C ALA A 296 -9.31 -1.07 29.78
N ALA A 297 -10.03 -0.98 30.90
CA ALA A 297 -11.07 -1.95 31.26
C ALA A 297 -12.22 -1.97 30.24
N GLN A 298 -12.55 -0.82 29.65
CA GLN A 298 -13.52 -0.75 28.57
C GLN A 298 -13.05 -1.48 27.31
N PHE A 299 -11.81 -1.25 26.88
CA PHE A 299 -11.26 -1.96 25.72
C PHE A 299 -11.12 -3.46 25.98
N ALA A 300 -10.79 -3.86 27.21
CA ALA A 300 -10.78 -5.26 27.60
C ALA A 300 -12.17 -5.89 27.50
N PHE A 301 -13.22 -5.20 27.98
CA PHE A 301 -14.61 -5.63 27.83
C PHE A 301 -15.00 -5.77 26.34
N LEU A 302 -14.68 -4.76 25.52
CA LEU A 302 -14.94 -4.79 24.08
C LEU A 302 -14.25 -5.99 23.41
N THR A 303 -12.97 -6.20 23.69
CA THR A 303 -12.14 -7.22 23.03
C THR A 303 -12.51 -8.64 23.45
N TRP A 304 -12.85 -8.85 24.73
CA TRP A 304 -13.05 -10.20 25.28
C TRP A 304 -14.52 -10.62 25.41
N VAL A 305 -15.46 -9.69 25.36
CA VAL A 305 -16.89 -9.98 25.55
C VAL A 305 -17.71 -9.58 24.33
N GLU A 306 -17.63 -8.31 23.92
CA GLU A 306 -18.52 -7.77 22.90
C GLU A 306 -18.11 -8.18 21.48
N ASN A 307 -16.84 -7.99 21.08
CA ASN A 307 -16.36 -8.38 19.75
C ASN A 307 -16.55 -9.87 19.45
N PRO A 308 -16.19 -10.82 20.34
CA PRO A 308 -16.45 -12.24 20.10
C PRO A 308 -17.94 -12.58 19.96
N HIS A 309 -18.83 -11.83 20.63
CA HIS A 309 -20.27 -11.98 20.44
C HIS A 309 -20.71 -11.43 19.07
N ILE A 310 -20.26 -10.24 18.70
CA ILE A 310 -20.57 -9.62 17.40
C ILE A 310 -20.13 -10.54 16.25
N GLU A 311 -18.89 -11.05 16.30
CA GLU A 311 -18.36 -11.97 15.28
C GLU A 311 -19.20 -13.25 15.18
N LYS A 312 -19.56 -13.83 16.32
CA LYS A 312 -20.41 -15.02 16.39
C LYS A 312 -21.81 -14.79 15.81
N THR A 313 -22.41 -13.64 16.10
CA THR A 313 -23.83 -13.35 15.77
C THR A 313 -23.99 -12.82 14.36
N TYR A 314 -23.11 -11.91 13.91
CA TYR A 314 -23.27 -11.17 12.66
C TYR A 314 -22.31 -11.58 11.55
N ASN A 315 -21.18 -12.24 11.87
CA ASN A 315 -20.20 -12.70 10.90
C ASN A 315 -19.93 -14.22 11.02
N PRO A 316 -20.96 -15.09 10.93
CA PRO A 316 -20.75 -16.53 11.02
C PRO A 316 -19.78 -16.97 9.91
N PRO A 317 -18.83 -17.89 10.21
CA PRO A 317 -17.88 -18.35 9.22
C PRO A 317 -18.62 -18.91 8.00
N LYS A 318 -18.33 -18.36 6.82
CA LYS A 318 -18.85 -18.89 5.56
C LYS A 318 -18.42 -20.34 5.48
N LEU A 319 -19.38 -21.28 5.55
CA LEU A 319 -19.12 -22.67 5.21
C LEU A 319 -18.51 -22.66 3.80
N VAL A 320 -17.24 -23.05 3.71
CA VAL A 320 -16.56 -23.23 2.43
C VAL A 320 -17.33 -24.34 1.71
N ARG A 321 -18.30 -23.98 0.85
CA ARG A 321 -18.84 -24.89 -0.15
C ARG A 321 -17.66 -25.23 -1.04
N THR A 322 -17.00 -26.34 -0.76
CA THR A 322 -16.13 -27.03 -1.70
C THR A 322 -16.99 -27.26 -2.94
N LYS A 323 -16.81 -26.45 -3.98
CA LYS A 323 -17.39 -26.72 -5.30
C LYS A 323 -16.70 -27.99 -5.80
N SER A 324 -17.24 -29.15 -5.45
CA SER A 324 -16.92 -30.39 -6.15
C SER A 324 -17.53 -30.29 -7.54
N GLY A 325 -16.70 -30.36 -8.59
CA GLY A 325 -17.17 -30.59 -9.96
C GLY A 325 -16.99 -29.41 -10.90
N ALA A 326 -15.74 -29.10 -11.25
CA ALA A 326 -15.34 -28.77 -12.62
C ALA A 326 -13.83 -29.03 -12.70
N ALA A 327 -13.41 -29.84 -13.67
CA ALA A 327 -12.02 -30.21 -13.85
C ALA A 327 -11.13 -28.96 -13.92
N ALA A 328 -10.31 -28.78 -12.89
CA ALA A 328 -9.21 -27.85 -12.89
C ALA A 328 -8.21 -28.34 -13.96
N THR A 329 -8.19 -27.67 -15.10
CA THR A 329 -7.06 -27.73 -16.01
C THR A 329 -5.82 -27.33 -15.22
N ALA A 330 -4.87 -28.25 -15.17
CA ALA A 330 -3.62 -28.15 -14.47
C ALA A 330 -2.76 -27.01 -15.03
N GLU A 331 -2.95 -25.81 -14.47
CA GLU A 331 -2.00 -24.70 -14.41
C GLU A 331 -2.48 -23.75 -13.30
N GLU A 332 -2.81 -24.31 -12.12
CA GLU A 332 -2.82 -23.52 -10.89
C GLU A 332 -1.37 -23.08 -10.65
N LYS A 333 -1.07 -21.81 -10.93
CA LYS A 333 0.08 -21.11 -10.35
C LYS A 333 0.07 -21.48 -8.86
N VAL A 334 1.00 -22.34 -8.45
CA VAL A 334 1.23 -22.67 -7.05
C VAL A 334 1.53 -21.33 -6.38
N LYS A 335 0.53 -20.73 -5.73
CA LYS A 335 0.72 -19.58 -4.86
C LYS A 335 1.71 -20.07 -3.81
N LYS A 336 3.00 -19.72 -3.98
CA LYS A 336 4.04 -20.04 -3.01
C LYS A 336 3.49 -19.60 -1.65
N PRO A 337 3.40 -20.49 -0.64
CA PRO A 337 3.03 -20.07 0.71
C PRO A 337 4.19 -19.23 1.28
N ALA A 338 4.28 -17.97 0.85
CA ALA A 338 5.33 -17.07 1.26
C ALA A 338 4.95 -16.49 2.63
N ARG A 339 5.56 -17.02 3.69
CA ARG A 339 5.57 -16.34 4.99
C ARG A 339 6.60 -15.23 4.90
N ASP A 340 6.17 -14.06 4.45
CA ASP A 340 7.02 -12.89 4.36
C ASP A 340 7.41 -12.40 5.76
N LEU A 341 8.65 -11.92 5.88
CA LEU A 341 9.13 -11.32 7.11
C LEU A 341 8.52 -9.93 7.25
N VAL A 342 7.60 -9.77 8.19
CA VAL A 342 6.98 -8.49 8.53
C VAL A 342 7.50 -8.06 9.88
N VAL A 343 8.38 -7.07 9.88
CA VAL A 343 9.21 -6.69 11.03
C VAL A 343 10.01 -7.91 11.52
N PHE A 344 9.57 -8.59 12.57
CA PHE A 344 10.12 -9.85 13.08
C PHE A 344 9.11 -11.02 13.07
N ARG A 345 7.90 -10.78 12.58
CA ARG A 345 6.87 -11.82 12.42
C ARG A 345 7.24 -12.69 11.21
N ASN A 346 7.17 -14.01 11.38
CA ASN A 346 7.61 -15.01 10.41
C ASN A 346 9.13 -15.05 10.14
N PHE A 347 9.94 -14.66 11.14
CA PHE A 347 11.39 -14.79 11.04
C PHE A 347 11.85 -16.22 10.73
N ASP A 348 12.70 -16.35 9.73
CA ASP A 348 13.33 -17.61 9.32
C ASP A 348 14.86 -17.48 9.38
N PRO A 349 15.56 -18.17 10.31
CA PRO A 349 17.02 -18.09 10.42
C PRO A 349 17.77 -18.63 9.19
N TYR A 350 17.12 -19.43 8.34
CA TYR A 350 17.72 -19.96 7.11
C TYR A 350 17.61 -18.98 5.95
N ARG A 351 16.79 -17.92 6.06
CA ARG A 351 16.70 -16.87 5.04
C ARG A 351 17.81 -15.85 5.27
N SER A 352 18.66 -15.66 4.26
CA SER A 352 19.82 -14.77 4.34
C SER A 352 19.44 -13.31 4.68
N ALA A 353 18.34 -12.81 4.11
CA ALA A 353 17.84 -11.46 4.38
C ALA A 353 17.40 -11.27 5.84
N ASP A 354 16.71 -12.26 6.41
CA ASP A 354 16.24 -12.25 7.80
C ASP A 354 17.43 -12.27 8.76
N LEU A 355 18.42 -13.15 8.51
CA LEU A 355 19.64 -13.23 9.30
C LEU A 355 20.44 -11.91 9.22
N ALA A 356 20.58 -11.31 8.04
CA ALA A 356 21.25 -10.02 7.87
C ALA A 356 20.56 -8.90 8.66
N LEU A 357 19.23 -8.85 8.63
CA LEU A 357 18.45 -7.92 9.45
C LEU A 357 18.72 -8.12 10.94
N ALA A 358 18.64 -9.37 11.42
CA ALA A 358 18.88 -9.71 12.82
C ALA A 358 20.28 -9.28 13.26
N CYS A 359 21.30 -9.56 12.45
CA CYS A 359 22.67 -9.12 12.71
C CYS A 359 22.78 -7.60 12.81
N LEU A 360 22.17 -6.84 11.89
CA LEU A 360 22.27 -5.39 11.84
C LEU A 360 21.54 -4.71 13.01
N VAL A 361 20.33 -5.16 13.33
CA VAL A 361 19.56 -4.68 14.49
C VAL A 361 20.30 -5.03 15.78
N SER A 362 20.76 -6.28 15.93
CA SER A 362 21.50 -6.73 17.12
C SER A 362 22.78 -5.91 17.30
N THR A 363 23.53 -5.67 16.23
CA THR A 363 24.74 -4.82 16.27
C THR A 363 24.40 -3.41 16.74
N THR A 364 23.32 -2.81 16.20
CA THR A 364 22.89 -1.47 16.61
C THR A 364 22.50 -1.42 18.09
N VAL A 365 21.75 -2.42 18.57
CA VAL A 365 21.33 -2.53 19.98
C VAL A 365 22.53 -2.75 20.90
N VAL A 366 23.42 -3.67 20.57
CA VAL A 366 24.65 -3.95 21.34
C VAL A 366 25.51 -2.70 21.45
N LEU A 367 25.77 -2.01 20.34
CA LEU A 367 26.51 -0.74 20.36
C LEU A 367 25.78 0.32 21.21
N ALA A 368 24.45 0.40 21.10
CA ALA A 368 23.64 1.34 21.87
C ALA A 368 23.64 1.05 23.37
N VAL A 369 23.76 -0.20 23.79
CA VAL A 369 23.82 -0.58 25.21
C VAL A 369 25.23 -0.41 25.77
N PHE A 370 26.25 -0.93 25.09
CA PHE A 370 27.59 -1.07 25.66
C PHE A 370 28.53 0.12 25.44
N LEU A 371 28.32 0.95 24.42
CA LEU A 371 29.19 2.12 24.21
C LEU A 371 28.99 3.17 25.33
N PRO A 372 30.04 3.86 25.79
CA PRO A 372 29.90 4.92 26.78
C PRO A 372 29.10 6.11 26.20
N THR A 373 28.34 6.78 27.06
CA THR A 373 27.50 7.92 26.69
C THR A 373 28.33 9.22 26.59
N THR A 374 29.10 9.35 25.51
CA THR A 374 29.94 10.51 25.19
C THR A 374 29.28 11.38 24.10
N ARG A 375 29.82 12.58 23.84
CA ARG A 375 29.31 13.44 22.76
C ARG A 375 29.43 12.77 21.39
N THR A 376 30.55 12.08 21.15
CA THR A 376 30.81 11.40 19.88
C THR A 376 29.84 10.25 19.64
N THR A 377 29.58 9.41 20.64
CA THR A 377 28.62 8.30 20.50
C THR A 377 27.19 8.80 20.33
N LYS A 378 26.77 9.83 21.08
CA LYS A 378 25.46 10.49 20.88
C LYS A 378 25.32 11.00 19.44
N THR A 379 26.32 11.71 18.93
CA THR A 379 26.32 12.22 17.54
C THR A 379 26.27 11.08 16.53
N PHE A 380 27.03 10.00 16.73
CA PHE A 380 27.01 8.82 15.86
C PHE A 380 25.61 8.22 15.73
N PHE A 381 24.92 7.94 16.85
CA PHE A 381 23.56 7.38 16.79
C PHE A 381 22.55 8.35 16.17
N VAL A 382 22.67 9.66 16.43
CA VAL A 382 21.82 10.67 15.79
C VAL A 382 22.01 10.67 14.28
N LEU A 383 23.26 10.62 13.79
CA LEU A 383 23.56 10.53 12.36
C LEU A 383 23.09 9.21 11.76
N GLN A 384 23.21 8.10 12.50
CA GLN A 384 22.71 6.79 12.06
C GLN A 384 21.18 6.80 11.89
N ALA A 385 20.45 7.35 12.86
CA ALA A 385 18.99 7.46 12.78
C ALA A 385 18.55 8.41 11.66
N PHE A 386 19.26 9.53 11.48
CA PHE A 386 19.06 10.44 10.35
C PHE A 386 19.28 9.73 9.00
N PHE A 387 20.38 8.99 8.86
CA PHE A 387 20.71 8.23 7.66
C PHE A 387 19.63 7.20 7.31
N TRP A 388 19.23 6.34 8.25
CA TRP A 388 18.19 5.34 7.99
C TRP A 388 16.84 5.95 7.68
N ARG A 389 16.52 7.09 8.31
CA ARG A 389 15.32 7.85 7.96
C ARG A 389 15.36 8.34 6.51
N LEU A 390 16.48 8.91 6.06
CA LEU A 390 16.62 9.36 4.67
C LEU A 390 16.60 8.20 3.67
N VAL A 391 17.27 7.09 3.97
CA VAL A 391 17.28 5.89 3.11
C VAL A 391 15.87 5.33 2.95
N HIS A 392 15.14 5.17 4.06
CA HIS A 392 13.79 4.60 4.04
C HIS A 392 12.79 5.49 3.30
N SER A 393 12.87 6.82 3.46
CA SER A 393 11.89 7.72 2.83
C SER A 393 12.31 8.16 1.44
N PHE A 394 13.50 8.73 1.28
CA PHE A 394 13.96 9.25 -0.02
C PHE A 394 14.55 8.15 -0.90
N GLY A 395 15.39 7.28 -0.34
CA GLY A 395 16.03 6.20 -1.10
C GLY A 395 14.99 5.25 -1.70
N LEU A 396 14.09 4.71 -0.87
CA LEU A 396 13.01 3.85 -1.35
C LEU A 396 11.97 4.59 -2.19
N GLY A 397 11.67 5.85 -1.85
CA GLY A 397 10.77 6.69 -2.65
C GLY A 397 11.26 6.91 -4.08
N LEU A 398 12.57 7.11 -4.28
CA LEU A 398 13.18 7.20 -5.61
C LEU A 398 13.06 5.89 -6.39
N VAL A 399 13.31 4.75 -5.73
CA VAL A 399 13.17 3.42 -6.34
C VAL A 399 11.73 3.18 -6.79
N LEU A 400 10.74 3.46 -5.93
CA LEU A 400 9.32 3.33 -6.27
C LEU A 400 8.88 4.32 -7.35
N SER A 401 9.38 5.56 -7.34
CA SER A 401 9.05 6.54 -8.39
C SER A 401 9.59 6.09 -9.75
N ALA A 402 10.83 5.62 -9.79
CA ALA A 402 11.44 5.04 -11.00
C ALA A 402 10.72 3.75 -11.45
N GLN A 403 10.26 2.94 -10.50
CA GLN A 403 9.44 1.77 -10.76
C GLN A 403 8.06 2.16 -11.34
N SER A 404 7.39 3.17 -10.79
CA SER A 404 6.10 3.66 -11.27
C SER A 404 6.19 4.25 -12.69
N ARG A 405 7.26 4.98 -13.02
CA ARG A 405 7.38 5.65 -14.34
C ARG A 405 7.86 4.71 -15.44
N GLY A 406 8.78 3.80 -15.14
CA GLY A 406 9.48 3.01 -16.15
C GLY A 406 9.72 1.55 -15.79
N LYS A 407 9.17 1.05 -14.68
CA LYS A 407 9.38 -0.30 -14.15
C LYS A 407 10.87 -0.67 -13.99
N ARG A 408 11.72 0.31 -13.62
CA ARG A 408 13.19 0.15 -13.62
C ARG A 408 13.67 -1.03 -12.74
N TRP A 409 13.09 -1.20 -11.56
CA TRP A 409 13.43 -2.31 -10.66
C TRP A 409 13.05 -3.64 -11.29
N THR A 410 11.80 -3.81 -11.72
CA THR A 410 11.35 -5.04 -12.38
C THR A 410 12.11 -5.33 -13.68
N ARG A 411 12.47 -4.31 -14.46
CA ARG A 411 13.31 -4.45 -15.67
C ARG A 411 14.68 -5.02 -15.36
N HIS A 412 15.29 -4.64 -14.23
CA HIS A 412 16.58 -5.19 -13.82
C HIS A 412 16.51 -6.70 -13.60
N PHE A 413 15.49 -7.17 -12.88
CA PHE A 413 15.27 -8.59 -12.61
C PHE A 413 14.91 -9.39 -13.86
N ILE A 414 13.97 -8.88 -14.67
CA ILE A 414 13.58 -9.51 -15.94
C ILE A 414 14.78 -9.65 -16.88
N LYS A 415 15.67 -8.66 -16.91
CA LYS A 415 16.90 -8.73 -17.72
C LYS A 415 17.77 -9.92 -17.36
N HIS A 416 17.78 -10.34 -16.09
CA HIS A 416 18.55 -11.49 -15.62
C HIS A 416 17.75 -12.81 -15.62
N GLY A 417 16.53 -12.83 -16.18
CA GLY A 417 15.71 -14.03 -16.27
C GLY A 417 14.88 -14.32 -15.03
N GLU A 418 14.76 -13.38 -14.10
CA GLU A 418 13.88 -13.48 -12.92
C GLU A 418 12.48 -12.92 -13.22
N THR A 419 11.50 -13.22 -12.36
CA THR A 419 10.11 -12.78 -12.56
C THR A 419 9.77 -11.46 -11.83
N ALA A 420 8.57 -10.93 -12.07
CA ALA A 420 8.06 -9.76 -11.36
C ALA A 420 7.89 -10.03 -9.85
N GLU A 421 7.46 -11.25 -9.52
CA GLU A 421 7.27 -11.72 -8.15
C GLU A 421 8.62 -11.86 -7.43
N ASP A 422 9.67 -12.32 -8.11
CA ASP A 422 11.02 -12.37 -7.55
C ASP A 422 11.54 -10.94 -7.27
N ALA A 423 11.33 -10.02 -8.21
CA ALA A 423 11.66 -8.60 -8.03
C ALA A 423 10.92 -7.99 -6.82
N TRP A 424 9.63 -8.28 -6.67
CA TRP A 424 8.84 -7.85 -5.52
C TRP A 424 9.31 -8.53 -4.22
N CYS A 425 9.73 -9.80 -4.28
CA CYS A 425 10.29 -10.51 -3.13
C CYS A 425 11.56 -9.84 -2.60
N GLN A 426 12.45 -9.40 -3.49
CA GLN A 426 13.64 -8.64 -3.10
C GLN A 426 13.29 -7.27 -2.53
N TRP A 427 12.28 -6.60 -3.11
CA TRP A 427 11.75 -5.34 -2.57
C TRP A 427 11.25 -5.47 -1.13
N LYS A 428 10.47 -6.52 -0.83
CA LYS A 428 9.98 -6.80 0.54
C LYS A 428 11.10 -6.85 1.57
N GLY A 429 12.20 -7.54 1.23
CA GLY A 429 13.38 -7.63 2.09
C GLY A 429 14.03 -6.27 2.35
N VAL A 430 14.25 -5.48 1.31
CA VAL A 430 14.85 -4.13 1.41
C VAL A 430 13.96 -3.18 2.20
N TYR A 431 12.65 -3.18 1.91
CA TYR A 431 11.67 -2.36 2.62
C TYR A 431 11.63 -2.72 4.11
N ASN A 432 11.46 -4.00 4.45
CA ASN A 432 11.40 -4.44 5.84
C ASN A 432 12.70 -4.13 6.61
N LEU A 433 13.85 -4.31 5.97
CA LEU A 433 15.13 -3.99 6.59
C LEU A 433 15.23 -2.51 6.94
N SER A 434 14.95 -1.63 5.99
CA SER A 434 15.01 -0.18 6.22
C SER A 434 14.00 0.26 7.28
N LEU A 435 12.79 -0.30 7.29
CA LEU A 435 11.74 -0.04 8.28
C LEU A 435 12.21 -0.43 9.69
N CYS A 436 12.75 -1.62 9.85
CA CYS A 436 13.27 -2.07 11.14
C CYS A 436 14.45 -1.21 11.61
N MET A 437 15.35 -0.85 10.71
CA MET A 437 16.51 -0.02 11.03
C MET A 437 16.14 1.40 11.43
N VAL A 438 15.07 1.96 10.86
CA VAL A 438 14.49 3.23 11.30
C VAL A 438 14.08 3.15 12.78
N TYR A 439 13.32 2.12 13.18
CA TYR A 439 12.89 2.00 14.57
C TYR A 439 14.05 1.66 15.51
N ALA A 440 14.95 0.75 15.11
CA ALA A 440 16.09 0.34 15.91
C ALA A 440 17.06 1.51 16.17
N SER A 441 17.41 2.26 15.12
CA SER A 441 18.30 3.42 15.24
C SER A 441 17.65 4.57 16.01
N PHE A 442 16.36 4.85 15.83
CA PHE A 442 15.65 5.84 16.64
C PHE A 442 15.59 5.43 18.11
N GLY A 443 15.28 4.17 18.40
CA GLY A 443 15.31 3.60 19.75
C GLY A 443 16.70 3.70 20.39
N ALA A 444 17.77 3.42 19.63
CA ALA A 444 19.15 3.59 20.07
C ALA A 444 19.49 5.05 20.44
N VAL A 445 19.05 6.02 19.63
CA VAL A 445 19.18 7.45 19.94
C VAL A 445 18.46 7.80 21.23
N VAL A 446 17.21 7.36 21.37
CA VAL A 446 16.40 7.61 22.57
C VAL A 446 17.08 7.02 23.79
N TRP A 447 17.58 5.78 23.72
CA TRP A 447 18.33 5.14 24.79
C TRP A 447 19.57 5.94 25.20
N LYS A 448 20.36 6.44 24.24
CA LYS A 448 21.57 7.24 24.53
C LYS A 448 21.30 8.65 25.04
N LEU A 449 20.14 9.22 24.72
CA LEU A 449 19.76 10.58 25.11
C LEU A 449 18.89 10.61 26.37
N TRP A 450 18.25 9.49 26.71
CA TRP A 450 17.41 9.37 27.88
C TRP A 450 18.25 9.33 29.16
N SER A 451 17.78 10.04 30.18
CA SER A 451 18.31 9.99 31.53
C SER A 451 17.30 9.33 32.46
N PHE A 452 17.77 8.38 33.25
CA PHE A 452 16.93 7.69 34.23
C PHE A 452 16.47 8.69 35.31
N PRO A 453 15.15 8.93 35.47
CA PRO A 453 14.66 9.83 36.51
C PRO A 453 14.84 9.21 37.90
N GLN A 454 15.43 9.96 38.83
CA GLN A 454 15.50 9.54 40.24
C GLN A 454 14.13 9.62 40.91
N ASP A 455 13.39 10.71 40.66
CA ASP A 455 12.03 10.91 41.14
C ASP A 455 11.04 11.03 39.98
N TRP A 456 10.05 10.14 39.97
CA TRP A 456 9.01 10.12 38.92
C TRP A 456 7.93 11.17 39.13
N THR A 457 7.73 11.61 40.38
CA THR A 457 6.64 12.52 40.77
C THR A 457 6.97 14.00 40.55
N VAL A 458 8.21 14.32 40.17
CA VAL A 458 8.66 15.70 39.98
C VAL A 458 8.30 16.21 38.58
N GLY A 459 7.62 17.36 38.55
CA GLY A 459 7.28 18.08 37.32
C GLY A 459 6.44 17.24 36.35
N THR A 460 6.86 17.22 35.08
CA THR A 460 6.16 16.53 33.98
C THR A 460 6.73 15.16 33.68
N VAL A 461 7.65 14.63 34.50
CA VAL A 461 8.34 13.36 34.25
C VAL A 461 7.35 12.21 34.13
N LEU A 462 6.45 12.02 35.10
CA LEU A 462 5.44 10.97 35.01
C LEU A 462 4.54 11.15 33.79
N LEU A 463 4.03 12.37 33.56
CA LEU A 463 3.13 12.66 32.44
C LEU A 463 3.77 12.38 31.08
N ARG A 464 5.00 12.84 30.82
CA ARG A 464 5.67 12.68 29.52
C ARG A 464 5.97 11.21 29.22
N HIS A 465 6.30 10.40 30.24
CA HIS A 465 6.50 8.96 30.06
C HIS A 465 5.17 8.25 29.82
N THR A 466 4.13 8.56 30.59
CA THR A 466 2.79 7.99 30.39
C THR A 466 2.26 8.27 29.00
N VAL A 467 2.22 9.54 28.58
CA VAL A 467 1.76 9.91 27.23
C VAL A 467 2.69 9.35 26.16
N GLY A 468 4.00 9.33 26.40
CA GLY A 468 4.96 8.77 25.47
C GLY A 468 4.75 7.27 25.20
N VAL A 469 4.50 6.49 26.25
CA VAL A 469 4.16 5.06 26.13
C VAL A 469 2.81 4.89 25.43
N LEU A 470 1.79 5.69 25.77
CA LEU A 470 0.48 5.62 25.12
C LEU A 470 0.58 5.91 23.60
N LEU A 471 1.42 6.85 23.19
CA LEU A 471 1.67 7.13 21.77
C LEU A 471 2.38 5.97 21.05
N VAL A 472 3.29 5.26 21.72
CA VAL A 472 3.91 4.04 21.17
C VAL A 472 2.87 2.92 21.03
N VAL A 473 2.00 2.73 22.03
CA VAL A 473 0.91 1.75 21.95
C VAL A 473 -0.07 2.09 20.82
N LEU A 474 -0.45 3.37 20.68
CA LEU A 474 -1.30 3.85 19.60
C LEU A 474 -0.69 3.59 18.23
N HIS A 475 0.62 3.80 18.10
CA HIS A 475 1.37 3.50 16.88
C HIS A 475 1.33 2.02 16.53
N VAL A 476 1.64 1.14 17.49
CA VAL A 476 1.61 -0.32 17.29
C VAL A 476 0.22 -0.79 16.87
N TRP A 477 -0.83 -0.29 17.53
CA TRP A 477 -2.21 -0.57 17.16
C TRP A 477 -2.54 -0.08 15.75
N THR A 478 -2.12 1.14 15.41
CA THR A 478 -2.35 1.72 14.08
C THR A 478 -1.66 0.89 12.99
N SER A 479 -0.37 0.58 13.15
CA SER A 479 0.38 -0.25 12.20
C SER A 479 -0.21 -1.65 12.06
N SER A 480 -0.65 -2.26 13.16
CA SER A 480 -1.31 -3.58 13.11
C SER A 480 -2.64 -3.51 12.35
N SER A 481 -3.43 -2.45 12.58
CA SER A 481 -4.72 -2.25 11.89
C SER A 481 -4.56 -1.97 10.40
N ILE A 482 -3.49 -1.28 9.99
CA ILE A 482 -3.13 -1.06 8.58
C ILE A 482 -2.75 -2.39 7.94
N TYR A 483 -1.87 -3.16 8.59
CA TYR A 483 -1.44 -4.46 8.09
C TYR A 483 -2.61 -5.45 7.95
N GLU A 484 -3.52 -5.49 8.91
CA GLU A 484 -4.73 -6.32 8.84
C GLU A 484 -5.67 -5.92 7.69
N ALA A 485 -5.75 -4.63 7.35
CA ALA A 485 -6.59 -4.14 6.27
C ALA A 485 -5.96 -4.33 4.88
N LEU A 486 -4.65 -4.14 4.75
CA LEU A 486 -3.92 -4.24 3.48
C LEU A 486 -3.43 -5.65 3.14
N GLY A 487 -3.13 -6.46 4.15
CA GLY A 487 -2.37 -7.69 4.01
C GLY A 487 -0.94 -7.47 3.49
N ASP A 488 -0.25 -8.57 3.17
CA ASP A 488 1.14 -8.52 2.67
C ASP A 488 1.26 -7.75 1.35
N PHE A 489 0.26 -7.86 0.47
CA PHE A 489 0.27 -7.20 -0.83
C PHE A 489 0.34 -5.67 -0.70
N GLY A 490 -0.60 -5.06 0.05
CA GLY A 490 -0.61 -3.61 0.21
C GLY A 490 0.49 -3.09 1.15
N TRP A 491 0.84 -3.84 2.21
CA TRP A 491 1.91 -3.43 3.14
C TRP A 491 3.27 -3.24 2.46
N PHE A 492 3.55 -4.02 1.42
CA PHE A 492 4.80 -3.97 0.67
C PHE A 492 4.67 -3.32 -0.71
N PHE A 493 3.65 -2.47 -0.94
CA PHE A 493 3.49 -1.74 -2.21
C PHE A 493 3.44 -2.67 -3.43
N GLY A 494 2.74 -3.81 -3.33
CA GLY A 494 2.68 -4.83 -4.38
C GLY A 494 2.11 -4.32 -5.71
N ASP A 495 1.27 -3.30 -5.66
CA ASP A 495 0.71 -2.56 -6.81
C ASP A 495 1.78 -1.90 -7.69
N PHE A 496 2.96 -1.58 -7.14
CA PHE A 496 4.10 -1.09 -7.94
C PHE A 496 4.79 -2.18 -8.77
N PHE A 497 4.55 -3.47 -8.49
CA PHE A 497 5.32 -4.58 -9.07
C PHE A 497 4.47 -5.62 -9.80
N VAL A 498 3.30 -5.96 -9.28
CA VAL A 498 2.49 -7.09 -9.74
C VAL A 498 1.06 -6.62 -10.06
N ASP A 499 0.57 -6.92 -11.26
CA ASP A 499 -0.78 -6.57 -11.73
C ASP A 499 -1.88 -7.50 -11.16
N GLU A 500 -1.73 -8.01 -9.93
CA GLU A 500 -2.72 -8.82 -9.22
C GLU A 500 -3.78 -7.96 -8.49
N SER A 501 -3.86 -6.67 -8.83
CA SER A 501 -4.68 -5.69 -8.13
C SER A 501 -6.14 -6.13 -8.03
N PRO A 502 -6.75 -6.13 -6.83
CA PRO A 502 -8.20 -6.22 -6.72
C PRO A 502 -8.80 -5.08 -7.54
N SER A 503 -9.83 -5.38 -8.33
CA SER A 503 -10.45 -4.45 -9.28
C SER A 503 -11.07 -3.20 -8.62
N GLN A 504 -11.14 -3.17 -7.28
CA GLN A 504 -11.70 -2.08 -6.47
C GLN A 504 -10.95 -1.91 -5.15
N LEU A 505 -10.68 -0.65 -4.78
CA LEU A 505 -10.18 -0.28 -3.45
C LEU A 505 -11.25 -0.56 -2.38
N THR A 506 -10.90 -1.34 -1.35
CA THR A 506 -11.82 -1.64 -0.24
C THR A 506 -11.51 -0.76 0.98
N TYR A 507 -12.51 -0.02 1.47
CA TYR A 507 -12.38 0.86 2.65
C TYR A 507 -12.85 0.14 3.91
N THR A 508 -12.12 -0.90 4.31
CA THR A 508 -12.39 -1.69 5.52
C THR A 508 -11.42 -1.33 6.65
N GLY A 509 -11.70 -1.80 7.88
CA GLY A 509 -10.85 -1.57 9.05
C GLY A 509 -10.57 -0.08 9.29
N ILE A 510 -9.30 0.27 9.51
CA ILE A 510 -8.87 1.65 9.74
C ILE A 510 -9.14 2.58 8.55
N TYR A 511 -9.12 2.04 7.33
CA TYR A 511 -9.35 2.81 6.09
C TYR A 511 -10.80 3.24 5.93
N ARG A 512 -11.76 2.67 6.67
CA ARG A 512 -13.12 3.21 6.77
C ARG A 512 -13.11 4.65 7.30
N TYR A 513 -12.27 4.93 8.30
CA TYR A 513 -12.26 6.19 9.05
C TYR A 513 -11.24 7.20 8.51
N LEU A 514 -10.06 6.72 8.10
CA LEU A 514 -8.93 7.53 7.67
C LEU A 514 -8.50 7.14 6.26
N ASN A 515 -8.29 8.12 5.38
CA ASN A 515 -7.73 7.82 4.04
C ASN A 515 -6.26 7.41 4.11
N ASN A 516 -5.48 8.09 4.95
CA ASN A 516 -4.05 7.88 5.12
C ASN A 516 -3.73 7.83 6.61
N PRO A 517 -4.00 6.71 7.31
CA PRO A 517 -3.76 6.60 8.75
C PRO A 517 -2.30 6.87 9.12
N GLU A 518 -1.36 6.45 8.27
CA GLU A 518 0.08 6.68 8.46
C GLU A 518 0.46 8.15 8.49
N ARG A 519 -0.25 9.00 7.75
CA ARG A 519 0.04 10.44 7.66
C ARG A 519 -0.05 11.13 9.01
N LEU A 520 -1.01 10.75 9.84
CA LEU A 520 -1.24 11.38 11.15
C LEU A 520 -0.71 10.52 12.30
N LEU A 521 -1.07 9.24 12.31
CA LEU A 521 -0.83 8.32 13.42
C LEU A 521 0.45 7.48 13.23
N GLY A 522 0.95 7.36 11.99
CA GLY A 522 2.13 6.55 11.65
C GLY A 522 3.47 7.10 12.16
N SER A 523 3.48 8.25 12.85
CA SER A 523 4.67 8.73 13.57
C SER A 523 4.47 8.86 15.07
N ALA A 524 3.35 8.36 15.61
CA ALA A 524 3.04 8.50 17.03
C ALA A 524 4.14 7.91 17.91
N ALA A 525 4.76 6.78 17.52
CA ALA A 525 5.88 6.20 18.27
C ALA A 525 7.09 7.12 18.35
N PHE A 526 7.46 7.82 17.27
CA PHE A 526 8.61 8.73 17.26
C PHE A 526 8.38 9.91 18.20
N TRP A 527 7.17 10.49 18.19
CA TRP A 527 6.80 11.55 19.13
C TRP A 527 6.76 11.04 20.57
N GLY A 528 6.23 9.84 20.79
CA GLY A 528 6.17 9.22 22.11
C GLY A 528 7.56 8.98 22.71
N LEU A 529 8.47 8.41 21.93
CA LEU A 529 9.86 8.18 22.33
C LEU A 529 10.64 9.50 22.50
N ALA A 530 10.39 10.50 21.65
CA ALA A 530 10.96 11.83 21.81
C ALA A 530 10.52 12.48 23.13
N MET A 531 9.24 12.35 23.49
CA MET A 531 8.70 12.83 24.77
C MET A 531 9.32 12.12 25.98
N VAL A 532 9.52 10.79 25.92
CA VAL A 532 10.21 10.02 26.96
C VAL A 532 11.63 10.52 27.17
N SER A 533 12.39 10.71 26.09
CA SER A 533 13.76 11.21 26.15
C SER A 533 13.88 12.66 26.62
N SER A 534 12.84 13.47 26.39
CA SER A 534 12.83 14.93 26.62
C SER A 534 14.00 15.67 25.94
N SER A 535 14.54 15.11 24.86
CA SER A 535 15.71 15.63 24.15
C SER A 535 15.33 16.35 22.86
N ARG A 536 15.89 17.56 22.66
CA ARG A 536 15.69 18.35 21.43
C ARG A 536 16.09 17.58 20.17
N ALA A 537 17.15 16.78 20.23
CA ALA A 537 17.62 16.00 19.08
C ALA A 537 16.60 14.91 18.70
N ALA A 538 16.03 14.20 19.69
CA ALA A 538 15.00 13.21 19.43
C ALA A 538 13.70 13.85 18.91
N THR A 539 13.32 15.03 19.43
CA THR A 539 12.18 15.80 18.92
C THR A 539 12.37 16.24 17.47
N LEU A 540 13.56 16.72 17.10
CA LEU A 540 13.89 17.10 15.72
C LEU A 540 13.86 15.87 14.78
N LEU A 541 14.37 14.72 15.22
CA LEU A 541 14.29 13.47 14.45
C LEU A 541 12.85 12.97 14.30
N ALA A 542 12.00 13.13 15.32
CA ALA A 542 10.58 12.80 15.24
C ALA A 542 9.85 13.71 14.23
N LEU A 543 10.12 15.02 14.27
CA LEU A 543 9.61 15.98 13.29
C LEU A 543 10.08 15.65 11.88
N LEU A 544 11.38 15.36 11.70
CA LEU A 544 11.92 14.92 10.41
C LEU A 544 11.21 13.66 9.92
N SER A 545 11.02 12.67 10.80
CA SER A 545 10.32 11.43 10.45
C SER A 545 8.88 11.68 10.00
N GLN A 546 8.16 12.58 10.68
CA GLN A 546 6.80 12.99 10.31
C GLN A 546 6.78 13.67 8.92
N ILE A 547 7.71 14.60 8.68
CA ILE A 547 7.82 15.30 7.38
C ILE A 547 8.14 14.29 6.28
N CYS A 548 9.15 13.44 6.48
CA CYS A 548 9.53 12.40 5.53
C CYS A 548 8.38 11.45 5.19
N ASN A 549 7.56 11.07 6.19
CA ASN A 549 6.40 10.21 5.95
C ASN A 549 5.32 10.93 5.13
N ILE A 550 5.00 12.18 5.46
CA ILE A 550 4.06 12.99 4.68
C ILE A 550 4.52 13.15 3.24
N LEU A 551 5.82 13.44 3.04
CA LEU A 551 6.41 13.60 1.71
C LEU A 551 6.35 12.30 0.91
N PHE A 552 6.70 11.17 1.52
CA PHE A 552 6.62 9.85 0.86
C PHE A 552 5.19 9.57 0.35
N ILE A 553 4.18 9.78 1.19
CA ILE A 553 2.77 9.56 0.83
C ILE A 553 2.35 10.50 -0.31
N GLU A 554 2.63 11.81 -0.22
CA GLU A 554 2.14 12.79 -1.21
C GLU A 554 2.88 12.71 -2.55
N LEU A 555 4.16 12.28 -2.57
CA LEU A 555 5.02 12.36 -3.76
C LEU A 555 5.27 11.01 -4.43
N VAL A 556 5.10 9.90 -3.72
CA VAL A 556 5.37 8.55 -4.24
C VAL A 556 4.09 7.75 -4.32
N GLU A 557 3.44 7.52 -3.17
CA GLU A 557 2.25 6.67 -3.08
C GLU A 557 1.07 7.30 -3.81
N ARG A 558 0.70 8.53 -3.45
CA ARG A 558 -0.49 9.19 -3.98
C ARG A 558 -0.48 9.33 -5.51
N PRO A 559 0.60 9.80 -6.18
CA PRO A 559 0.63 9.88 -7.64
C PRO A 559 0.52 8.50 -8.31
N HIS A 560 1.12 7.46 -7.72
CA HIS A 560 1.00 6.10 -8.23
C HIS A 560 -0.43 5.56 -8.08
N MET A 561 -1.03 5.74 -6.91
CA MET A 561 -2.43 5.37 -6.66
C MET A 561 -3.38 6.10 -7.61
N GLU A 562 -3.20 7.40 -7.81
CA GLU A 562 -4.01 8.20 -8.75
C GLU A 562 -3.85 7.72 -10.20
N MET A 563 -2.65 7.28 -10.58
CA MET A 563 -2.41 6.68 -11.89
C MET A 563 -3.10 5.32 -12.06
N LEU A 564 -3.08 4.47 -11.03
CA LEU A 564 -3.63 3.11 -11.10
C LEU A 564 -5.15 3.09 -10.90
N TYR A 565 -5.67 3.80 -9.90
CA TYR A 565 -7.06 3.72 -9.45
C TYR A 565 -7.92 4.94 -9.83
N GLY A 566 -7.30 6.06 -10.21
CA GLY A 566 -7.98 7.27 -10.70
C GLY A 566 -9.17 7.69 -9.82
N ASN A 567 -10.37 7.62 -10.40
CA ASN A 567 -11.62 8.05 -9.75
C ASN A 567 -12.10 7.13 -8.63
N GLN A 568 -11.53 5.93 -8.45
CA GLN A 568 -11.88 5.04 -7.35
C GLN A 568 -11.36 5.53 -5.98
N ILE A 569 -10.42 6.48 -5.97
CA ILE A 569 -9.86 7.02 -4.74
C ILE A 569 -10.87 7.94 -4.05
N ARG A 570 -11.25 7.58 -2.82
CA ARG A 570 -12.11 8.36 -1.95
C ARG A 570 -11.45 9.69 -1.58
N LYS A 571 -12.07 10.80 -1.99
CA LYS A 571 -11.60 12.16 -1.69
C LYS A 571 -11.69 12.53 -0.21
N GLU A 572 -12.73 12.06 0.50
CA GLU A 572 -12.97 12.42 1.90
C GLU A 572 -13.13 11.19 2.79
N ALA A 573 -12.35 11.15 3.88
CA ALA A 573 -12.47 10.12 4.90
C ALA A 573 -13.67 10.36 5.83
N GLY A 574 -14.14 9.33 6.53
CA GLY A 574 -15.27 9.43 7.47
C GLY A 574 -15.06 10.52 8.51
N VAL A 575 -13.87 10.54 9.14
CA VAL A 575 -13.47 11.59 10.11
C VAL A 575 -13.56 12.99 9.51
N SER A 576 -13.05 13.17 8.29
CA SER A 576 -13.04 14.46 7.60
C SER A 576 -14.46 14.93 7.28
N ARG A 577 -15.36 14.03 6.89
CA ARG A 577 -16.75 14.34 6.58
C ARG A 577 -17.50 14.82 7.82
N THR A 578 -17.39 14.09 8.93
CA THR A 578 -18.02 14.46 10.21
C THR A 578 -17.44 15.77 10.72
N LEU A 579 -16.12 15.93 10.72
CA LEU A 579 -15.48 17.17 11.17
C LEU A 579 -15.88 18.36 10.28
N LYS A 580 -15.92 18.19 8.95
CA LYS A 580 -16.40 19.23 8.04
C LYS A 580 -17.84 19.61 8.33
N SER A 581 -18.75 18.66 8.55
CA SER A 581 -20.16 18.97 8.86
C SER A 581 -20.33 19.76 10.17
N VAL A 582 -19.46 19.52 11.17
CA VAL A 582 -19.47 20.23 12.45
C VAL A 582 -18.84 21.63 12.33
N ILE A 583 -17.78 21.78 11.53
CA ILE A 583 -17.06 23.05 11.35
C ILE A 583 -17.68 23.92 10.24
N GLU A 584 -18.42 23.34 9.28
CA GLU A 584 -19.09 24.04 8.17
C GLU A 584 -19.85 25.32 8.57
N PRO A 585 -20.63 25.34 9.67
CA PRO A 585 -21.27 26.58 10.13
C PRO A 585 -20.28 27.66 10.57
N THR A 586 -19.03 27.31 10.91
CA THR A 586 -17.96 28.21 11.39
C THR A 586 -16.95 28.58 10.28
N THR A 587 -16.68 27.71 9.31
CA THR A 587 -15.71 27.93 8.20
C THR A 587 -16.13 28.94 7.14
N ARG A 588 -17.36 29.47 7.19
CA ARG A 588 -17.77 30.59 6.33
C ARG A 588 -17.15 31.93 6.72
N SER A 589 -16.30 31.98 7.76
CA SER A 589 -15.60 33.20 8.13
C SER A 589 -14.44 33.52 7.17
N PRO A 590 -14.27 34.78 6.74
CA PRO A 590 -13.26 35.18 5.75
C PRO A 590 -11.81 34.90 6.19
N SER A 591 -11.54 34.85 7.49
CA SER A 591 -10.21 34.54 8.06
C SER A 591 -9.72 33.11 7.78
N PHE A 592 -10.63 32.13 7.69
CA PHE A 592 -10.25 30.73 7.48
C PHE A 592 -9.92 30.43 6.01
N GLN A 593 -10.57 31.12 5.07
CA GLN A 593 -10.29 30.97 3.63
C GLN A 593 -8.89 31.47 3.27
N GLU A 594 -8.43 32.53 3.92
CA GLU A 594 -7.09 33.08 3.67
C GLU A 594 -5.96 32.17 4.20
N LEU A 595 -6.20 31.47 5.30
CA LEU A 595 -5.28 30.47 5.84
C LEU A 595 -5.16 29.26 4.91
N ASP A 596 -6.27 28.76 4.37
CA ASP A 596 -6.28 27.60 3.46
C ASP A 596 -5.49 27.88 2.17
N ARG A 597 -5.64 29.08 1.60
CA ARG A 597 -4.85 29.51 0.43
C ARG A 597 -3.35 29.51 0.70
N LYS A 598 -2.91 30.06 1.85
CA LYS A 598 -1.49 30.09 2.22
C LYS A 598 -0.91 28.69 2.42
N VAL A 599 -1.69 27.76 2.96
CA VAL A 599 -1.28 26.36 3.12
C VAL A 599 -1.11 25.67 1.76
N GLN A 600 -2.02 25.91 0.81
CA GLN A 600 -1.94 25.38 -0.56
C GLN A 600 -0.70 25.89 -1.31
N GLU A 601 -0.37 27.18 -1.18
CA GLU A 601 0.82 27.79 -1.80
C GLU A 601 2.13 27.19 -1.28
N VAL A 602 2.24 26.97 0.05
CA VAL A 602 3.41 26.32 0.65
C VAL A 602 3.55 24.88 0.17
N LYS A 603 2.44 24.15 0.04
CA LYS A 603 2.45 22.77 -0.49
C LYS A 603 3.05 22.72 -1.90
N GLY A 604 2.58 23.58 -2.81
CA GLY A 604 3.09 23.63 -4.19
C GLY A 604 4.57 23.98 -4.30
N GLN A 605 5.09 24.83 -3.40
CA GLN A 605 6.52 25.17 -3.36
C GLN A 605 7.40 23.99 -2.89
N VAL A 606 6.94 23.22 -1.91
CA VAL A 606 7.64 22.03 -1.41
C VAL A 606 7.68 20.94 -2.47
N ASP A 607 6.57 20.71 -3.16
CA ASP A 607 6.47 19.72 -4.24
C ASP A 607 7.47 20.04 -5.37
N ALA A 608 7.58 21.31 -5.76
CA ALA A 608 8.51 21.76 -6.79
C ALA A 608 10.00 21.60 -6.41
N LEU A 609 10.37 21.98 -5.17
CA LEU A 609 11.74 21.83 -4.67
C LEU A 609 12.16 20.36 -4.60
N PHE A 610 11.22 19.48 -4.25
CA PHE A 610 11.51 18.06 -4.12
C PHE A 610 11.62 17.36 -5.47
N LEU A 611 10.74 17.64 -6.43
CA LEU A 611 10.88 17.12 -7.81
C LEU A 611 12.23 17.51 -8.42
N LYS A 612 12.69 18.73 -8.12
CA LYS A 612 14.03 19.18 -8.52
C LYS A 612 15.13 18.35 -7.86
N ALA A 613 15.07 18.16 -6.54
CA ALA A 613 16.02 17.33 -5.80
C ALA A 613 16.02 15.86 -6.24
N MET A 614 14.85 15.29 -6.56
CA MET A 614 14.73 13.93 -7.08
C MET A 614 15.43 13.78 -8.42
N ASN A 615 15.18 14.70 -9.35
CA ASN A 615 15.82 14.67 -10.66
C ASN A 615 17.34 14.83 -10.53
N GLU A 616 17.82 15.71 -9.64
CA GLU A 616 19.25 15.89 -9.37
C GLU A 616 19.90 14.66 -8.72
N VAL A 617 19.21 13.98 -7.79
CA VAL A 617 19.69 12.75 -7.16
C VAL A 617 19.65 11.58 -8.14
N GLU A 618 18.61 11.46 -8.97
CA GLU A 618 18.52 10.45 -10.02
C GLU A 618 19.64 10.66 -11.05
N GLU A 619 19.91 11.89 -11.46
CA GLU A 619 21.03 12.26 -12.32
C GLU A 619 22.38 11.99 -11.63
N PHE A 620 22.52 12.26 -10.32
CA PHE A 620 23.75 11.95 -9.56
C PHE A 620 23.96 10.44 -9.41
N ILE A 621 22.90 9.66 -9.21
CA ILE A 621 22.96 8.20 -9.14
C ILE A 621 23.29 7.63 -10.52
N GLU A 622 22.64 8.11 -11.59
CA GLU A 622 22.94 7.69 -12.96
C GLU A 622 24.38 8.03 -13.33
N ASN A 623 24.85 9.24 -13.03
CA ASN A 623 26.22 9.68 -13.26
C ASN A 623 27.24 8.96 -12.35
N GLY A 624 26.88 8.66 -11.11
CA GLY A 624 27.70 7.92 -10.15
C GLY A 624 27.85 6.46 -10.55
N LEU A 625 26.75 5.80 -10.92
CA LEU A 625 26.75 4.45 -11.48
C LEU A 625 27.48 4.39 -12.83
N ALA A 626 27.38 5.44 -13.67
CA ALA A 626 28.16 5.54 -14.89
C ALA A 626 29.67 5.71 -14.62
N ARG A 627 30.06 6.52 -13.61
CA ARG A 627 31.47 6.69 -13.19
C ARG A 627 32.11 5.43 -12.62
N TYR A 628 31.33 4.56 -11.97
CA TYR A 628 31.81 3.27 -11.45
C TYR A 628 31.56 2.09 -12.41
N GLY A 629 31.08 2.34 -13.63
CA GLY A 629 30.90 1.31 -14.67
C GLY A 629 29.71 0.35 -14.45
N ILE A 630 28.75 0.71 -13.59
CA ILE A 630 27.60 -0.14 -13.20
C ILE A 630 26.29 0.25 -13.91
N GLY A 631 26.21 1.42 -14.57
CA GLY A 631 25.03 1.87 -15.33
C GLY A 631 25.34 2.30 -16.77
N ASN A 632 24.64 1.71 -17.75
CA ASN A 632 24.56 2.04 -19.19
C ASN A 632 25.82 2.61 -19.91
N GLY A 633 27.02 2.31 -19.44
CA GLY A 633 28.30 2.67 -20.07
C GLY A 633 28.62 1.93 -21.38
N LYS A 634 27.72 1.06 -21.87
CA LYS A 634 27.96 0.26 -23.08
C LYS A 634 28.12 1.11 -24.35
N VAL A 635 27.45 2.27 -24.45
CA VAL A 635 27.48 3.07 -25.69
C VAL A 635 28.81 3.80 -25.85
N MET A 636 29.43 4.28 -24.76
CA MET A 636 30.76 4.88 -24.84
C MET A 636 31.87 3.82 -24.91
N LEU A 637 31.81 2.75 -24.12
CA LEU A 637 32.88 1.74 -24.08
C LEU A 637 33.00 0.89 -25.36
N ASP A 638 31.91 0.67 -26.12
CA ASP A 638 31.98 -0.03 -27.42
C ASP A 638 32.70 0.82 -28.50
N GLU A 639 32.69 2.16 -28.39
CA GLU A 639 33.33 3.06 -29.36
C GLU A 639 34.82 3.31 -29.06
N PHE A 640 35.24 3.24 -27.80
CA PHE A 640 36.62 3.55 -27.38
C PHE A 640 37.71 2.69 -28.03
N PRO A 641 37.56 1.35 -28.19
CA PRO A 641 38.57 0.51 -28.86
C PRO A 641 38.72 0.86 -30.34
N SER A 642 37.63 1.29 -30.99
CA SER A 642 37.60 1.57 -32.43
C SER A 642 38.32 2.87 -32.82
N ARG A 643 38.46 3.82 -31.88
CA ARG A 643 39.08 5.15 -32.08
C ARG A 643 40.56 5.24 -31.68
N MET A 644 41.14 4.22 -31.07
CA MET A 644 42.59 4.16 -30.74
C MET A 644 43.46 3.61 -31.87
N HIS A 645 42.92 3.52 -33.09
CA HIS A 645 43.63 2.97 -34.24
C HIS A 645 44.51 4.02 -34.93
N VAL A 646 45.78 3.68 -35.17
CA VAL A 646 46.72 4.53 -35.92
C VAL A 646 46.60 4.21 -37.40
N ALA A 647 45.93 5.10 -38.14
CA ALA A 647 45.79 4.98 -39.59
C ALA A 647 47.16 5.09 -40.29
N ARG A 648 47.53 4.04 -41.03
CA ARG A 648 48.70 4.04 -41.92
C ARG A 648 48.29 4.54 -43.30
N VAL A 649 48.99 5.52 -43.85
CA VAL A 649 48.67 6.20 -45.12
C VAL A 649 49.83 5.99 -46.10
N ALA A 650 49.52 5.66 -47.36
CA ALA A 650 50.53 5.60 -48.44
C ALA A 650 50.63 6.98 -49.12
N ASN A 651 51.84 7.41 -49.46
CA ASN A 651 52.08 8.65 -50.22
C ASN A 651 52.22 8.43 -51.74
N THR A 652 51.76 7.28 -52.26
CA THR A 652 51.82 6.96 -53.69
C THR A 652 50.66 7.62 -54.46
N PRO A 653 50.91 8.30 -55.60
CA PRO A 653 49.86 8.89 -56.42
C PRO A 653 49.12 7.79 -57.19
N VAL A 654 48.02 7.32 -56.63
CA VAL A 654 47.10 6.36 -57.25
C VAL A 654 45.79 7.10 -57.57
N ASP A 655 45.25 6.94 -58.78
CA ASP A 655 43.97 7.57 -59.17
C ASP A 655 42.78 6.77 -58.59
N PRO A 656 42.01 7.32 -57.63
CA PRO A 656 40.88 6.63 -57.02
C PRO A 656 39.74 6.34 -58.01
N LYS A 657 39.67 7.05 -59.14
CA LYS A 657 38.61 6.87 -60.15
C LYS A 657 38.67 5.51 -60.86
N LEU A 658 39.79 4.81 -60.75
CA LEU A 658 39.99 3.47 -61.32
C LEU A 658 39.43 2.36 -60.41
N TYR A 659 38.95 2.71 -59.22
CA TYR A 659 38.40 1.77 -58.25
C TYR A 659 36.89 1.98 -58.11
N GLU A 660 36.14 0.88 -58.07
CA GLU A 660 34.69 0.91 -57.90
C GLU A 660 34.23 -0.17 -56.93
N LEU A 661 33.20 0.15 -56.13
CA LEU A 661 32.52 -0.77 -55.23
C LEU A 661 31.02 -0.76 -55.52
N GLN A 662 30.47 -1.91 -55.90
CA GLN A 662 29.03 -2.10 -56.12
C GLN A 662 28.49 -3.21 -55.22
N ILE A 663 27.36 -2.94 -54.55
CA ILE A 663 26.67 -3.94 -53.72
C ILE A 663 25.73 -4.74 -54.62
N VAL A 664 25.83 -6.07 -54.58
CA VAL A 664 24.98 -6.96 -55.37
C VAL A 664 23.68 -7.21 -54.60
N SER A 665 22.60 -6.52 -54.97
CA SER A 665 21.27 -6.84 -54.47
C SER A 665 20.70 -8.06 -55.20
N ALA A 666 20.15 -9.02 -54.45
CA ALA A 666 19.54 -10.23 -55.01
C ALA A 666 18.16 -9.99 -55.66
N SER A 667 17.65 -8.75 -55.62
CA SER A 667 16.36 -8.36 -56.22
C SER A 667 16.60 -7.39 -57.37
N SER A 668 16.75 -7.96 -58.56
CA SER A 668 16.87 -7.26 -59.84
C SER A 668 15.51 -6.79 -60.37
N ASP A 669 14.77 -6.03 -59.57
CA ASP A 669 13.57 -5.30 -59.96
C ASP A 669 13.17 -4.34 -58.83
N GLU A 670 13.71 -3.12 -58.82
CA GLU A 670 13.02 -1.92 -58.36
C GLU A 670 13.85 -0.65 -58.61
N SER A 671 13.13 0.43 -58.87
CA SER A 671 13.55 1.78 -59.28
C SER A 671 14.74 2.38 -58.51
N PRO A 672 15.51 3.34 -59.09
CA PRO A 672 16.75 3.90 -58.50
C PRO A 672 16.56 4.75 -57.21
N SER A 673 15.37 4.78 -56.61
CA SER A 673 15.00 5.65 -55.50
C SER A 673 14.76 4.94 -54.17
N SER A 674 14.82 3.60 -54.11
CA SER A 674 14.67 2.85 -52.86
C SER A 674 16.02 2.64 -52.16
N GLN A 675 16.10 3.06 -50.90
CA GLN A 675 17.27 2.90 -50.03
C GLN A 675 17.60 1.40 -49.87
N LEU A 676 18.84 0.97 -50.14
CA LEU A 676 19.29 -0.42 -50.04
C LEU A 676 19.11 -0.94 -48.61
N ARG A 677 18.32 -2.00 -48.42
CA ARG A 677 18.02 -2.60 -47.10
C ARG A 677 18.37 -4.08 -47.07
N PHE A 678 19.08 -4.50 -46.02
CA PHE A 678 19.45 -5.89 -45.75
C PHE A 678 18.94 -6.32 -44.39
N GLU A 679 18.47 -7.56 -44.28
CA GLU A 679 18.09 -8.15 -42.99
C GLU A 679 19.32 -8.47 -42.14
N LEU A 680 19.20 -8.31 -40.82
CA LEU A 680 20.27 -8.61 -39.88
C LEU A 680 20.81 -10.04 -40.06
N GLY A 681 22.11 -10.17 -40.30
CA GLY A 681 22.79 -11.46 -40.46
C GLY A 681 22.72 -12.07 -41.86
N LYS A 682 21.99 -11.46 -42.79
CA LYS A 682 21.98 -11.87 -44.20
C LYS A 682 23.31 -11.51 -44.87
N GLU A 683 23.81 -12.43 -45.69
CA GLU A 683 25.08 -12.28 -46.40
C GLU A 683 25.00 -11.15 -47.43
N ILE A 684 26.07 -10.36 -47.52
CA ILE A 684 26.15 -9.20 -48.42
C ILE A 684 27.31 -9.41 -49.38
N ARG A 685 26.99 -9.47 -50.67
CA ARG A 685 27.98 -9.61 -51.74
C ARG A 685 28.35 -8.25 -52.31
N VAL A 686 29.64 -8.04 -52.50
CA VAL A 686 30.23 -6.79 -52.96
C VAL A 686 31.13 -7.09 -54.14
N LYS A 687 30.80 -6.51 -55.29
CA LYS A 687 31.65 -6.52 -56.46
C LYS A 687 32.60 -5.34 -56.40
N TRP A 688 33.87 -5.61 -56.68
CA TRP A 688 34.91 -4.60 -56.74
C TRP A 688 35.57 -4.64 -58.12
N SER A 689 35.98 -3.46 -58.58
CA SER A 689 36.79 -3.26 -59.79
C SER A 689 38.02 -2.45 -59.41
N ALA A 690 39.19 -2.86 -59.89
CA ALA A 690 40.46 -2.23 -59.62
C ALA A 690 41.38 -2.35 -60.86
N PRO A 691 42.35 -1.44 -61.05
CA PRO A 691 43.31 -1.55 -62.15
C PRO A 691 44.14 -2.83 -62.05
N ALA A 692 44.64 -3.35 -63.18
CA ALA A 692 45.51 -4.54 -63.20
C ALA A 692 46.81 -4.39 -62.38
N THR A 693 47.16 -3.17 -61.99
CA THR A 693 48.32 -2.81 -61.15
C THR A 693 47.98 -2.64 -59.67
N HIS A 694 46.77 -3.00 -59.23
CA HIS A 694 46.36 -2.91 -57.83
C HIS A 694 47.22 -3.80 -56.91
N SER A 695 47.31 -3.46 -55.62
CA SER A 695 48.19 -4.23 -54.72
C SER A 695 47.49 -5.52 -54.32
N LYS A 696 48.24 -6.63 -54.28
CA LYS A 696 47.72 -7.89 -53.72
C LYS A 696 47.28 -7.73 -52.26
N LYS A 697 47.75 -6.69 -51.56
CA LYS A 697 47.36 -6.36 -50.18
C LYS A 697 46.14 -5.42 -50.10
N ASP A 698 45.41 -5.24 -51.18
CA ASP A 698 44.16 -4.48 -51.13
C ASP A 698 43.09 -5.23 -50.34
N TRP A 699 42.24 -4.48 -49.65
CA TRP A 699 41.23 -5.05 -48.76
C TRP A 699 39.98 -4.19 -48.70
N ILE A 700 38.84 -4.79 -48.36
CA ILE A 700 37.56 -4.10 -48.25
C ILE A 700 37.09 -4.19 -46.80
N GLY A 701 36.80 -3.06 -46.17
CA GLY A 701 36.27 -2.99 -44.82
C GLY A 701 34.83 -2.50 -44.76
N LEU A 702 34.06 -3.01 -43.80
CA LEU A 702 32.69 -2.60 -43.51
C LEU A 702 32.66 -1.62 -42.32
N TYR A 703 31.98 -0.48 -42.49
CA TYR A 703 31.93 0.60 -41.49
C TYR A 703 30.53 1.17 -41.33
N ARG A 704 30.27 1.78 -40.16
CA ARG A 704 29.13 2.70 -40.00
C ARG A 704 29.41 4.01 -40.72
N VAL A 705 28.41 4.54 -41.42
CA VAL A 705 28.54 5.81 -42.18
C VAL A 705 29.00 6.96 -41.27
N THR A 706 28.52 7.01 -40.02
CA THR A 706 28.88 8.06 -39.05
C THR A 706 30.23 7.86 -38.36
N ALA A 707 30.89 6.72 -38.54
CA ALA A 707 32.11 6.40 -37.79
C ALA A 707 33.35 7.14 -38.29
N ASN A 708 33.43 7.44 -39.59
CA ASN A 708 34.61 8.05 -40.21
C ASN A 708 34.27 9.42 -40.79
N THR A 709 34.90 10.48 -40.27
CA THR A 709 34.68 11.87 -40.72
C THR A 709 35.31 12.16 -42.10
N SER A 710 36.39 11.47 -42.45
CA SER A 710 37.06 11.61 -43.75
C SER A 710 36.60 10.52 -44.73
N LYS A 711 36.43 10.92 -46.00
CA LYS A 711 36.19 10.01 -47.12
C LYS A 711 37.47 9.45 -47.73
N GLU A 712 38.63 10.08 -47.47
CA GLU A 712 39.91 9.72 -48.09
C GLU A 712 40.71 8.74 -47.21
N ILE A 713 40.56 8.83 -45.89
CA ILE A 713 41.33 8.02 -44.94
C ILE A 713 40.39 7.46 -43.88
N THR A 714 40.43 6.14 -43.69
CA THR A 714 39.74 5.48 -42.59
C THR A 714 40.58 5.55 -41.32
N ARG A 715 40.01 6.09 -40.23
CA ARG A 715 40.68 6.22 -38.92
C ARG A 715 40.11 5.29 -37.86
N VAL A 716 39.03 4.61 -38.17
CA VAL A 716 38.37 3.66 -37.27
C VAL A 716 38.74 2.23 -37.68
N ALA A 717 39.05 1.37 -36.72
CA ALA A 717 39.32 -0.05 -37.00
C ALA A 717 38.05 -0.76 -37.51
N SER A 718 38.19 -1.66 -38.49
CA SER A 718 37.08 -2.53 -38.97
C SER A 718 36.67 -3.58 -37.92
N MET A 719 37.51 -3.81 -36.90
CA MET A 719 37.25 -4.75 -35.79
C MET A 719 36.89 -6.16 -36.30
N GLY A 720 37.65 -6.65 -37.28
CA GLY A 720 37.45 -7.98 -37.91
C GLY A 720 36.43 -8.01 -39.05
N ARG A 721 35.79 -6.89 -39.40
CA ARG A 721 34.78 -6.80 -40.46
C ARG A 721 35.38 -6.37 -41.79
N TRP A 722 36.22 -7.22 -42.35
CA TRP A 722 36.91 -6.95 -43.60
C TRP A 722 37.19 -8.24 -44.38
N SER A 723 37.40 -8.10 -45.68
CA SER A 723 37.79 -9.17 -46.61
C SER A 723 39.03 -8.74 -47.39
N ALA A 724 39.93 -9.69 -47.65
CA ALA A 724 40.96 -9.53 -48.68
C ALA A 724 40.30 -9.44 -50.07
N VAL A 725 40.99 -8.77 -50.99
CA VAL A 725 40.62 -8.67 -52.41
C VAL A 725 41.27 -9.80 -53.21
N ASP A 726 42.53 -10.12 -52.89
CA ASP A 726 43.32 -11.20 -53.49
C ASP A 726 43.67 -12.25 -52.42
N ALA A 727 43.55 -13.53 -52.79
CA ALA A 727 43.84 -14.67 -51.90
C ALA A 727 45.33 -14.77 -51.53
N GLU A 728 46.24 -14.23 -52.35
CA GLU A 728 47.68 -14.24 -52.08
C GLU A 728 48.14 -13.09 -51.17
N GLY A 729 47.26 -12.13 -50.87
CA GLY A 729 47.58 -10.91 -50.13
C GLY A 729 47.72 -11.08 -48.61
N TYR A 730 46.94 -12.00 -48.04
CA TYR A 730 46.76 -12.17 -46.61
C TYR A 730 46.59 -13.65 -46.24
N ASP A 731 47.10 -14.04 -45.08
CA ASP A 731 46.96 -15.42 -44.56
C ASP A 731 45.56 -15.69 -43.97
N ASN A 732 44.76 -14.64 -43.73
CA ASN A 732 43.42 -14.72 -43.14
C ASN A 732 42.45 -13.77 -43.87
N HIS A 733 41.14 -13.90 -43.62
CA HIS A 733 40.09 -13.12 -44.29
C HIS A 733 40.03 -13.28 -45.82
N THR A 734 40.45 -14.45 -46.32
CA THR A 734 40.38 -14.86 -47.73
C THR A 734 39.17 -15.76 -48.03
N ASP A 735 38.58 -16.38 -47.01
CA ASP A 735 37.39 -17.26 -47.12
C ASP A 735 36.12 -16.54 -47.64
N SER A 736 36.13 -15.22 -47.63
CA SER A 736 35.07 -14.34 -48.13
C SER A 736 35.18 -14.05 -49.63
N ILE A 737 36.24 -14.48 -50.32
CA ILE A 737 36.40 -14.26 -51.76
C ILE A 737 35.57 -15.30 -52.53
N LEU A 738 34.60 -14.86 -53.33
CA LEU A 738 33.76 -15.72 -54.18
C LEU A 738 34.34 -15.88 -55.58
N ALA A 739 34.86 -14.79 -56.15
CA ALA A 739 35.50 -14.77 -57.47
C ALA A 739 36.63 -13.73 -57.45
N GLY A 740 37.86 -14.17 -57.76
CA GLY A 740 39.02 -13.29 -57.88
C GLY A 740 39.48 -13.21 -59.34
N GLY A 741 39.49 -12.01 -59.91
CA GLY A 741 40.06 -11.70 -61.22
C GLY A 741 41.11 -10.59 -61.12
N GLU A 742 41.93 -10.43 -62.16
CA GLU A 742 43.02 -9.43 -62.16
C GLU A 742 42.52 -7.97 -62.09
N THR A 743 41.30 -7.70 -62.57
CA THR A 743 40.71 -6.35 -62.63
C THR A 743 39.34 -6.23 -61.99
N GLU A 744 38.67 -7.36 -61.73
CA GLU A 744 37.35 -7.40 -61.11
C GLU A 744 37.22 -8.63 -60.22
N GLY A 745 36.42 -8.53 -59.17
CA GLY A 745 36.15 -9.66 -58.29
C GLY A 745 34.92 -9.45 -57.41
N GLU A 746 34.56 -10.48 -56.68
CA GLU A 746 33.39 -10.52 -55.80
C GLU A 746 33.76 -11.10 -54.45
N VAL A 747 33.40 -10.38 -53.38
CA VAL A 747 33.58 -10.80 -51.99
C VAL A 747 32.24 -10.86 -51.28
N GLU A 748 32.10 -11.80 -50.36
CA GLU A 748 30.90 -12.04 -49.55
C GLU A 748 31.21 -11.83 -48.07
N PHE A 749 30.47 -10.91 -47.46
CA PHE A 749 30.51 -10.68 -46.03
C PHE A 749 29.43 -11.54 -45.35
N ARG A 750 29.86 -12.50 -44.53
CA ARG A 750 29.01 -13.39 -43.73
C ARG A 750 29.49 -13.52 -42.29
N GLY A 751 28.59 -13.95 -41.38
CA GLY A 751 28.92 -14.24 -39.98
C GLY A 751 29.58 -13.07 -39.23
N ASP A 752 30.79 -13.29 -38.71
CA ASP A 752 31.55 -12.30 -37.91
C ASP A 752 32.01 -11.08 -38.73
N ALA A 753 32.06 -11.19 -40.06
CA ALA A 753 32.43 -10.10 -40.95
C ALA A 753 31.31 -9.03 -41.08
N LEU A 754 30.09 -9.32 -40.63
CA LEU A 754 28.95 -8.41 -40.66
C LEU A 754 28.78 -7.60 -39.37
N PHE A 755 28.00 -6.51 -39.45
CA PHE A 755 27.48 -5.83 -38.26
C PHE A 755 26.19 -6.48 -37.78
N TRP A 756 26.24 -7.05 -36.57
CA TRP A 756 25.06 -7.57 -35.85
C TRP A 756 24.35 -6.47 -35.05
N LYS A 757 24.20 -5.28 -35.65
CA LYS A 757 23.47 -4.14 -35.09
C LYS A 757 22.72 -3.43 -36.23
N THR A 758 21.49 -2.99 -35.99
CA THR A 758 20.75 -2.16 -36.95
C THR A 758 21.45 -0.81 -37.14
N GLY A 759 21.26 -0.20 -38.31
CA GLY A 759 21.86 1.09 -38.65
C GLY A 759 22.27 1.20 -40.12
N VAL A 760 22.91 2.31 -40.46
CA VAL A 760 23.36 2.61 -41.83
C VAL A 760 24.86 2.38 -41.95
N TYR A 761 25.25 1.60 -42.95
CA TYR A 761 26.61 1.11 -43.17
C TYR A 761 27.08 1.35 -44.62
N GLU A 762 28.39 1.30 -44.81
CA GLU A 762 29.05 1.46 -46.09
C GLU A 762 30.31 0.58 -46.16
N PHE A 763 30.66 0.10 -47.35
CA PHE A 763 31.93 -0.56 -47.62
C PHE A 763 32.95 0.46 -48.12
N ARG A 764 34.21 0.28 -47.72
CA ARG A 764 35.35 1.10 -48.15
C ARG A 764 36.44 0.19 -48.69
N TYR A 765 36.94 0.51 -49.87
CA TYR A 765 38.07 -0.19 -50.51
C TYR A 765 39.37 0.47 -50.07
N HIS A 766 40.34 -0.32 -49.62
CA HIS A 766 41.61 0.15 -49.05
C HIS A 766 42.81 -0.36 -49.85
N TYR A 767 43.75 0.54 -50.09
CA TYR A 767 44.95 0.26 -50.90
C TYR A 767 46.15 -0.22 -50.07
N ASP A 768 46.85 -1.24 -50.56
CA ASP A 768 48.20 -1.71 -50.19
C ASP A 768 48.39 -1.98 -48.69
N GLY A 769 47.41 -2.62 -48.06
CA GLY A 769 47.41 -2.91 -46.61
C GLY A 769 47.46 -1.67 -45.72
N LYS A 770 47.10 -0.51 -46.27
CA LYS A 770 47.02 0.79 -45.58
C LYS A 770 45.55 1.25 -45.53
N HIS A 771 45.32 2.48 -45.06
CA HIS A 771 43.98 3.01 -44.77
C HIS A 771 43.53 4.09 -45.75
N ASN A 772 44.21 4.18 -46.89
CA ASN A 772 43.82 5.05 -47.99
C ASN A 772 42.58 4.47 -48.65
N VAL A 773 41.49 5.24 -48.68
CA VAL A 773 40.21 4.81 -49.25
C VAL A 773 40.22 5.13 -50.74
N MET A 774 40.08 4.10 -51.58
CA MET A 774 40.04 4.25 -53.04
C MET A 774 38.61 4.37 -53.57
N ALA A 775 37.66 3.62 -52.98
CA ALA A 775 36.26 3.64 -53.34
C ALA A 775 35.37 3.46 -52.11
N ILE A 776 34.15 4.00 -52.15
CA ILE A 776 33.12 3.85 -51.11
C ILE A 776 31.83 3.39 -51.80
N SER A 777 31.18 2.37 -51.25
CA SER A 777 29.90 1.88 -51.77
C SER A 777 28.75 2.86 -51.52
N ALA A 778 27.61 2.65 -52.18
CA ALA A 778 26.36 3.27 -51.76
C ALA A 778 26.02 2.88 -50.30
N PRO A 779 25.47 3.79 -49.48
CA PRO A 779 25.06 3.47 -48.12
C PRO A 779 23.86 2.53 -48.14
N PHE A 780 23.84 1.58 -47.21
CA PHE A 780 22.76 0.62 -47.04
C PHE A 780 22.38 0.51 -45.57
N GLU A 781 21.14 0.10 -45.31
CA GLU A 781 20.59 -0.03 -43.97
C GLU A 781 20.45 -1.51 -43.60
N ILE A 782 21.03 -1.92 -42.46
CA ILE A 782 20.74 -3.22 -41.86
C ILE A 782 19.52 -3.04 -40.96
N THR A 783 18.42 -3.71 -41.30
CA THR A 783 17.15 -3.64 -40.59
C THR A 783 16.79 -4.99 -39.98
N LEU A 784 15.90 -4.93 -38.99
CA LEU A 784 15.29 -6.11 -38.39
C LEU A 784 13.76 -5.91 -38.46
N PRO A 785 12.99 -6.87 -38.99
CA PRO A 785 11.55 -6.71 -39.10
C PRO A 785 10.94 -6.56 -37.71
N ARG A 786 10.38 -5.37 -37.44
CA ARG A 786 9.67 -5.08 -36.18
C ARG A 786 8.19 -5.39 -36.37
N PRO A 787 7.56 -6.19 -35.50
CA PRO A 787 6.13 -6.42 -35.56
C PRO A 787 5.34 -5.12 -35.27
N SER A 788 4.26 -4.89 -36.01
CA SER A 788 3.49 -3.62 -35.99
C SER A 788 2.81 -3.30 -34.66
N SER A 789 2.51 -4.32 -33.85
CA SER A 789 1.95 -4.17 -32.48
C SER A 789 2.55 -5.22 -31.55
N PRO A 790 3.68 -4.92 -30.87
CA PRO A 790 4.33 -5.90 -30.01
C PRO A 790 3.44 -6.33 -28.82
N SER A 791 2.66 -5.43 -28.23
CA SER A 791 1.92 -5.67 -26.99
C SER A 791 0.75 -6.65 -27.10
N SER A 792 0.26 -6.96 -28.30
CA SER A 792 -0.88 -7.87 -28.54
C SER A 792 -0.53 -9.08 -29.42
N LEU A 793 0.75 -9.43 -29.55
CA LEU A 793 1.17 -10.58 -30.35
C LEU A 793 0.75 -11.90 -29.68
N PRO A 794 0.16 -12.84 -30.44
CA PRO A 794 -0.02 -14.20 -29.97
C PRO A 794 1.34 -14.89 -29.81
N LEU A 795 1.42 -15.88 -28.92
CA LEU A 795 2.66 -16.61 -28.64
C LEU A 795 3.27 -17.23 -29.91
N SER A 796 2.43 -17.78 -30.80
CA SER A 796 2.86 -18.38 -32.07
C SER A 796 3.63 -17.42 -32.98
N SER A 797 3.18 -16.16 -33.08
CA SER A 797 3.89 -15.16 -33.89
C SER A 797 5.24 -14.76 -33.29
N ILE A 798 5.36 -14.78 -31.97
CA ILE A 798 6.64 -14.55 -31.26
C ILE A 798 7.59 -15.73 -31.52
N GLU A 799 7.09 -16.96 -31.44
CA GLU A 799 7.85 -18.18 -31.72
C GLU A 799 8.40 -18.20 -33.15
N GLU A 800 7.57 -17.92 -34.16
CA GLU A 800 8.01 -17.87 -35.57
C GLU A 800 9.08 -16.79 -35.82
N SER A 801 8.89 -15.62 -35.20
CA SER A 801 9.81 -14.49 -35.34
C SER A 801 11.15 -14.77 -34.66
N LEU A 802 11.13 -15.37 -33.47
CA LEU A 802 12.33 -15.78 -32.75
C LEU A 802 13.04 -16.95 -33.42
N LEU A 803 12.30 -17.89 -34.03
CA LEU A 803 12.88 -19.00 -34.78
C LEU A 803 13.75 -18.48 -35.93
N LYS A 804 13.22 -17.57 -36.75
CA LYS A 804 13.98 -16.93 -37.85
C LYS A 804 15.22 -16.21 -37.34
N LEU A 805 15.09 -15.45 -36.25
CA LEU A 805 16.23 -14.77 -35.62
C LEU A 805 17.29 -15.78 -35.15
N CYS A 806 16.88 -16.86 -34.49
CA CYS A 806 17.78 -17.90 -34.00
C CYS A 806 18.48 -18.62 -35.16
N GLN A 807 17.75 -19.06 -36.19
CA GLN A 807 18.30 -19.69 -37.40
C GLN A 807 19.43 -18.85 -38.01
N VAL A 808 19.22 -17.54 -38.13
CA VAL A 808 20.23 -16.62 -38.67
C VAL A 808 21.40 -16.44 -37.70
N CYS A 809 21.13 -16.28 -36.40
CA CYS A 809 22.18 -16.07 -35.40
C CYS A 809 23.08 -17.29 -35.19
N PHE A 810 22.51 -18.50 -35.22
CA PHE A 810 23.19 -19.79 -35.06
C PHE A 810 23.77 -20.32 -36.37
N ALA A 811 23.43 -19.73 -37.52
CA ALA A 811 23.76 -20.23 -38.85
C ALA A 811 23.36 -21.71 -39.06
N ASP A 812 22.26 -22.13 -38.42
CA ASP A 812 21.77 -23.50 -38.43
C ASP A 812 20.32 -23.54 -38.92
N PRO A 813 20.09 -23.89 -40.20
CA PRO A 813 18.74 -23.97 -40.76
C PRO A 813 17.94 -25.18 -40.23
N SER A 814 18.56 -26.11 -39.49
CA SER A 814 17.88 -27.28 -38.91
C SER A 814 17.10 -26.98 -37.63
N LEU A 815 17.29 -25.78 -37.05
CA LEU A 815 16.52 -25.27 -35.92
C LEU A 815 15.01 -25.33 -36.21
N SER A 816 14.27 -26.03 -35.36
CA SER A 816 12.82 -26.23 -35.49
C SER A 816 12.07 -25.87 -34.20
N LEU A 817 10.74 -25.83 -34.28
CA LEU A 817 9.85 -25.65 -33.13
C LEU A 817 9.38 -26.99 -32.52
N GLU A 818 10.01 -28.12 -32.86
CA GLU A 818 9.61 -29.44 -32.34
C GLU A 818 9.92 -29.59 -30.85
N ASP A 819 9.09 -30.36 -30.15
CA ASP A 819 9.22 -30.58 -28.70
C ASP A 819 10.51 -31.36 -28.39
N GLY A 820 11.38 -30.78 -27.55
CA GLY A 820 12.63 -31.40 -27.11
C GLY A 820 13.90 -30.93 -27.82
N PHE A 821 13.79 -30.03 -28.82
CA PHE A 821 14.96 -29.39 -29.41
C PHE A 821 15.59 -28.41 -28.42
N VAL A 822 16.83 -28.70 -28.00
CA VAL A 822 17.62 -27.82 -27.14
C VAL A 822 18.71 -27.16 -27.97
N PHE A 823 18.85 -25.86 -27.78
CA PHE A 823 20.01 -25.05 -28.10
C PHE A 823 21.33 -25.81 -27.78
N GLY A 824 21.97 -26.36 -28.82
CA GLY A 824 23.19 -27.17 -28.69
C GLY A 824 24.46 -26.36 -28.38
N ASP A 825 25.63 -26.91 -28.70
CA ASP A 825 26.95 -26.28 -28.49
C ASP A 825 27.09 -24.81 -28.96
N PRO A 826 26.47 -24.35 -30.06
CA PRO A 826 26.55 -22.96 -30.52
C PRO A 826 26.10 -21.92 -29.49
N VAL A 827 25.28 -22.33 -28.52
CA VAL A 827 24.73 -21.44 -27.49
C VAL A 827 25.78 -21.13 -26.43
N GLN A 828 26.81 -21.98 -26.30
CA GLN A 828 27.95 -21.70 -25.45
C GLN A 828 28.77 -20.50 -25.94
N ASP A 829 28.77 -20.22 -27.25
CA ASP A 829 29.43 -19.05 -27.82
C ASP A 829 28.74 -17.76 -27.36
N GLU A 830 29.52 -16.95 -26.66
CA GLU A 830 29.10 -15.67 -26.13
C GLU A 830 28.65 -14.70 -27.23
N LYS A 831 29.27 -14.77 -28.43
CA LYS A 831 28.93 -13.90 -29.56
C LYS A 831 27.51 -14.18 -30.05
N VAL A 832 27.13 -15.45 -30.17
CA VAL A 832 25.83 -15.85 -30.70
C VAL A 832 24.71 -15.45 -29.75
N SER A 833 24.86 -15.75 -28.45
CA SER A 833 23.89 -15.34 -27.44
C SER A 833 23.68 -13.82 -27.39
N LYS A 834 24.74 -13.02 -27.58
CA LYS A 834 24.64 -11.55 -27.68
C LYS A 834 23.85 -11.08 -28.90
N ARG A 835 23.95 -11.77 -30.05
CA ARG A 835 23.18 -11.44 -31.27
C ARG A 835 21.69 -11.68 -31.05
N VAL A 836 21.34 -12.82 -30.46
CA VAL A 836 19.95 -13.19 -30.16
C VAL A 836 19.32 -12.15 -29.23
N VAL A 837 19.97 -11.84 -28.10
CA VAL A 837 19.47 -10.84 -27.15
C VAL A 837 19.33 -9.45 -27.77
N TYR A 838 20.26 -9.05 -28.65
CA TYR A 838 20.15 -7.79 -29.39
C TYR A 838 18.92 -7.78 -30.30
N GLY A 839 18.68 -8.87 -31.04
CA GLY A 839 17.48 -9.02 -31.87
C GLY A 839 16.21 -8.97 -31.04
N VAL A 840 16.14 -9.67 -29.90
CA VAL A 840 15.00 -9.62 -28.98
C VAL A 840 14.70 -8.19 -28.52
N LYS A 841 15.74 -7.43 -28.15
CA LYS A 841 15.60 -6.03 -27.74
C LYS A 841 15.05 -5.16 -28.86
N GLU A 842 15.55 -5.31 -30.09
CA GLU A 842 15.12 -4.50 -31.23
C GLU A 842 13.72 -4.89 -31.74
N MET A 843 13.30 -6.15 -31.63
CA MET A 843 11.99 -6.63 -32.08
C MET A 843 10.88 -6.38 -31.05
N PHE A 844 11.15 -6.67 -29.77
CA PHE A 844 10.12 -6.73 -28.73
C PHE A 844 10.28 -5.67 -27.65
N GLY A 845 11.37 -4.90 -27.64
CA GLY A 845 11.64 -3.87 -26.62
C GLY A 845 12.00 -4.44 -25.24
N VAL A 846 12.32 -5.73 -25.16
CA VAL A 846 12.72 -6.43 -23.93
C VAL A 846 14.23 -6.65 -23.94
N GLU A 847 14.92 -6.16 -22.91
CA GLU A 847 16.36 -6.34 -22.77
C GLU A 847 16.66 -7.52 -21.85
N PHE A 848 17.24 -8.58 -22.40
CA PHE A 848 17.75 -9.71 -21.63
C PHE A 848 19.27 -9.69 -21.48
N SER A 849 19.79 -10.53 -20.60
CA SER A 849 21.19 -10.89 -20.49
C SER A 849 21.45 -12.14 -21.32
N ARG A 850 22.70 -12.33 -21.76
CA ARG A 850 23.10 -13.45 -22.63
C ARG A 850 22.87 -14.81 -21.95
N GLU A 851 22.91 -14.84 -20.62
CA GLU A 851 22.68 -16.01 -19.79
C GLU A 851 21.24 -16.54 -19.91
N VAL A 852 20.27 -15.67 -20.24
CA VAL A 852 18.86 -16.07 -20.41
C VAL A 852 18.68 -17.00 -21.60
N VAL A 853 19.37 -16.74 -22.72
CA VAL A 853 19.32 -17.60 -23.92
C VAL A 853 19.82 -19.01 -23.59
N LYS A 854 20.86 -19.10 -22.75
CA LYS A 854 21.40 -20.37 -22.26
C LYS A 854 20.44 -21.08 -21.29
N ALA A 855 19.79 -20.32 -20.42
CA ALA A 855 18.90 -20.86 -19.38
C ALA A 855 17.58 -21.39 -19.94
N ASP A 856 16.98 -20.69 -20.90
CA ASP A 856 15.72 -21.12 -21.52
C ASP A 856 15.94 -22.34 -22.44
N GLY A 857 17.09 -22.43 -23.11
CA GLY A 857 17.52 -23.65 -23.81
C GLY A 857 16.72 -23.99 -25.07
N ASP A 858 15.64 -23.29 -25.40
CA ASP A 858 14.87 -23.48 -26.62
C ASP A 858 14.18 -22.17 -27.08
N VAL A 859 13.66 -22.18 -28.32
CA VAL A 859 12.95 -21.01 -28.90
C VAL A 859 11.62 -20.78 -28.20
N ARG A 860 10.89 -21.83 -27.81
CA ARG A 860 9.57 -21.73 -27.18
C ARG A 860 9.63 -21.18 -25.76
N GLY A 861 10.61 -21.60 -24.96
CA GLY A 861 10.88 -21.07 -23.62
C GLY A 861 11.25 -19.59 -23.68
N LEU A 862 12.15 -19.24 -24.60
CA LEU A 862 12.50 -17.84 -24.84
C LEU A 862 11.28 -17.02 -25.31
N ALA A 863 10.43 -17.55 -26.19
CA ALA A 863 9.19 -16.90 -26.64
C ALA A 863 8.19 -16.68 -25.51
N ARG A 864 7.99 -17.69 -24.65
CA ARG A 864 7.14 -17.59 -23.45
C ARG A 864 7.66 -16.52 -22.50
N ARG A 865 8.96 -16.46 -22.26
CA ARG A 865 9.60 -15.44 -21.42
C ARG A 865 9.49 -14.04 -22.01
N VAL A 866 9.69 -13.89 -23.33
CA VAL A 866 9.45 -12.62 -24.04
C VAL A 866 8.01 -12.17 -23.83
N LEU A 867 7.03 -13.05 -24.05
CA LEU A 867 5.61 -12.74 -23.88
C LEU A 867 5.28 -12.32 -22.44
N GLU A 868 5.81 -13.03 -21.44
CA GLU A 868 5.62 -12.69 -20.03
C GLU A 868 6.26 -11.34 -19.67
N ALA A 869 7.51 -11.12 -20.07
CA ALA A 869 8.21 -9.85 -19.88
C ALA A 869 7.45 -8.69 -20.53
N MET A 870 6.91 -8.89 -21.73
CA MET A 870 6.10 -7.87 -22.42
C MET A 870 4.78 -7.57 -21.70
N LYS A 871 4.15 -8.55 -21.05
CA LYS A 871 2.95 -8.35 -20.23
C LYS A 871 3.29 -7.57 -18.96
N VAL A 872 4.32 -7.99 -18.23
CA VAL A 872 4.73 -7.36 -16.97
C VAL A 872 5.28 -5.94 -17.20
N LEU A 873 6.00 -5.69 -18.30
CA LEU A 873 6.64 -4.40 -18.56
C LEU A 873 5.73 -3.38 -19.26
N ARG A 874 4.44 -3.68 -19.43
CA ARG A 874 3.48 -2.70 -19.95
C ARG A 874 3.45 -1.46 -19.04
N PRO A 875 3.36 -0.24 -19.61
CA PRO A 875 3.12 0.95 -18.80
C PRO A 875 1.85 0.79 -17.97
N PHE A 876 1.83 1.37 -16.77
CA PHE A 876 0.61 1.45 -15.99
C PHE A 876 -0.40 2.33 -16.75
N THR A 877 -1.54 1.76 -17.13
CA THR A 877 -2.63 2.48 -17.81
C THR A 877 -3.66 2.91 -16.79
N GLN A 878 -4.16 4.15 -16.87
CA GLN A 878 -5.31 4.60 -16.08
C GLN A 878 -6.50 3.69 -16.36
N THR A 879 -6.91 2.87 -15.39
CA THR A 879 -8.20 2.16 -15.48
C THR A 879 -9.31 3.20 -15.36
N GLY A 880 -9.79 3.69 -16.50
CA GLY A 880 -10.80 4.74 -16.56
C GLY A 880 -11.09 5.30 -17.95
N ALA A 881 -10.19 5.11 -18.92
CA ALA A 881 -10.47 5.41 -20.32
C ALA A 881 -10.80 4.13 -21.08
N THR A 882 -12.01 3.58 -20.87
CA THR A 882 -12.70 2.91 -21.98
C THR A 882 -13.06 4.01 -22.98
N THR A 883 -12.11 4.37 -23.84
CA THR A 883 -12.43 5.00 -25.11
C THR A 883 -13.33 4.01 -25.86
N PRO A 884 -14.54 4.38 -26.29
CA PRO A 884 -15.27 3.55 -27.23
C PRO A 884 -14.36 3.39 -28.44
N ALA A 885 -14.20 2.17 -28.92
CA ALA A 885 -13.62 1.94 -30.22
C ALA A 885 -14.52 2.67 -31.25
N GLU A 886 -14.11 3.86 -31.68
CA GLU A 886 -14.68 4.49 -32.87
C GLU A 886 -14.26 3.63 -34.06
N SER A 887 -15.14 2.68 -34.39
CA SER A 887 -15.22 2.07 -35.70
C SER A 887 -15.31 3.19 -36.74
N GLY A 888 -14.33 3.23 -37.64
CA GLY A 888 -14.27 4.21 -38.69
C GLY A 888 -15.52 4.20 -39.57
N VAL A 889 -16.00 5.40 -39.90
CA VAL A 889 -16.57 5.70 -41.20
C VAL A 889 -15.90 6.97 -41.68
N VAL A 890 -14.97 6.80 -42.61
CA VAL A 890 -14.48 7.87 -43.48
C VAL A 890 -15.68 8.31 -44.32
N ALA A 891 -16.14 9.54 -44.11
CA ALA A 891 -17.00 10.23 -45.05
C ALA A 891 -16.17 11.35 -45.70
N GLU A 892 -15.80 11.13 -46.96
CA GLU A 892 -15.40 12.19 -47.88
C GLU A 892 -16.54 13.22 -47.99
N SER A 893 -16.23 14.51 -47.84
CA SER A 893 -16.80 15.55 -48.71
C SER A 893 -16.17 16.93 -48.45
N ALA A 894 -15.64 17.50 -49.55
CA ALA A 894 -15.33 18.90 -49.86
C ALA A 894 -14.13 19.56 -49.18
#